data_AF-A0AAW1I0Y5-F1
#
_entry.id   AF-A0AAW1I0Y5-F1
#
_cell.length_a   1.000
_cell.length_b   1.000
_cell.length_c   1.000
_cell.angle_alpha   90.00
_cell.angle_beta   90.00
_cell.angle_gamma   90.00
#
_symmetry.space_group_name_H-M   'P 1'
#
loop_
_entity.id
_entity.type
_entity.pdbx_description
1 polymer ?
#
loop_
_entity_poly.entity_id
_entity_poly.type
_entity_poly.pdbx_seq_one_letter_code
_entity_poly.pdbx_strand_id
1 'polypeptide(L)'
;MKLLEKMGYKGGGLGRNAQGIVAPLEAKLRPKNMGMGFNDYEESKNVPKVVDMSQQIEAELKPVMVKKPGNLWKKAARTRDKGRENIITPEELLARKAEAEGPPMVLQKVVDMRGPQVRVLTNLENLNVEEEARESDVPMAELQYNIRFLVDLTEADIEKIDRELRKEKETVEVLQLEKETLQKKAMQEKKQIHNMEEIMKVLDTVEEEHLSGRLTLESLAKSVAELQRRFVEEYKICNLSCIACSYALPLLIRVFQGWDPLLNPSYGVDVITRWKSLLQEDEQHDIFEDASAPYSQLVNEVVFPAVRIAGINTWHARDPEPMLRFLELWEKLLPSSVLQSLLDMIVMPKLSEAVKSWDPLRETIPIHVWIHPWLPLLGQKLESLYQAIRLKLGNALQHWHPGDTSAYTILSPWKTVFDAASWEQLIVRSILPKLITVMQEFQVNPANQKLDQFYAVMAWASAVPIHHMVNLLEIHFFSKWHQVLYHWLCSSPNFEEIMQWYHGWKELIPAELLANERVRHQLNVGLGMMDRAVEGLEVVQPGVKENISFLRAREQRQFEAQMKAGLAQQQAAAADGLPEMSLKEVIEAYAQEHGLLFTPKPGRLHNHHQVYSFGSVSIIVDSLNQKVLAQVQGQWSLVSLEQLLQMQSIPVSRRR
;
A
#
# COMPACT_ATOMS: atom_id res chain seq x y z
N MET A 1 46.52 -22.86 -10.14
CA MET A 1 47.00 -23.44 -8.86
C MET A 1 48.46 -23.12 -8.48
N LYS A 2 49.29 -22.48 -9.32
CA LYS A 2 50.72 -22.20 -8.99
C LYS A 2 50.97 -21.12 -7.91
N LEU A 3 50.01 -20.23 -7.65
CA LEU A 3 50.14 -19.15 -6.66
C LEU A 3 49.93 -19.66 -5.21
N LEU A 4 49.00 -20.62 -5.03
CA LEU A 4 48.65 -21.20 -3.72
C LEU A 4 49.74 -22.18 -3.23
N GLU A 5 50.37 -22.90 -4.16
CA GLU A 5 51.47 -23.82 -3.89
C GLU A 5 52.72 -23.09 -3.33
N LYS A 6 52.98 -21.87 -3.82
CA LYS A 6 54.05 -20.99 -3.31
C LYS A 6 53.77 -20.42 -1.91
N MET A 7 52.54 -20.51 -1.41
CA MET A 7 52.15 -20.09 -0.06
C MET A 7 51.95 -21.26 0.90
N GLY A 8 52.47 -22.44 0.58
CA GLY A 8 52.53 -23.59 1.50
C GLY A 8 51.28 -24.46 1.54
N TYR A 9 50.33 -24.26 0.61
CA TYR A 9 49.15 -25.09 0.50
C TYR A 9 49.48 -26.42 -0.20
N LYS A 10 49.24 -27.54 0.51
CA LYS A 10 49.63 -28.90 0.11
C LYS A 10 48.51 -29.72 -0.56
N GLY A 11 47.47 -29.07 -1.09
CA GLY A 11 46.38 -29.74 -1.83
C GLY A 11 45.34 -30.43 -0.94
N GLY A 12 44.49 -29.63 -0.26
CA GLY A 12 43.39 -30.11 0.59
C GLY A 12 42.29 -29.05 0.74
N GLY A 13 41.37 -29.15 1.70
CA GLY A 13 40.30 -28.16 1.83
C GLY A 13 40.79 -26.75 2.15
N LEU A 14 40.21 -25.69 1.57
CA LEU A 14 40.56 -24.33 1.97
C LEU A 14 40.05 -24.04 3.40
N GLY A 15 40.95 -23.74 4.33
CA GLY A 15 40.64 -23.44 5.74
C GLY A 15 41.80 -23.82 6.68
N ARG A 16 41.90 -23.18 7.85
CA ARG A 16 43.04 -23.33 8.81
C ARG A 16 43.31 -24.79 9.22
N ASN A 17 42.28 -25.65 9.14
CA ASN A 17 42.33 -27.07 9.48
C ASN A 17 42.01 -28.00 8.28
N ALA A 18 42.19 -27.53 7.03
CA ALA A 18 41.89 -28.28 5.81
C ALA A 18 40.41 -28.73 5.63
N GLN A 19 39.48 -28.00 6.24
CA GLN A 19 38.04 -28.38 6.33
C GLN A 19 37.19 -27.96 5.11
N GLY A 20 37.74 -27.21 4.16
CA GLY A 20 37.02 -26.81 2.95
C GLY A 20 36.78 -27.96 1.97
N ILE A 21 35.75 -27.85 1.13
CA ILE A 21 35.41 -28.88 0.14
C ILE A 21 36.48 -28.89 -0.97
N VAL A 22 37.20 -30.01 -1.13
CA VAL A 22 38.38 -30.11 -2.01
C VAL A 22 38.03 -30.35 -3.48
N ALA A 23 36.86 -30.91 -3.77
CA ALA A 23 36.40 -31.16 -5.14
C ALA A 23 34.87 -31.06 -5.21
N PRO A 24 34.29 -29.90 -5.55
CA PRO A 24 32.87 -29.82 -5.79
C PRO A 24 32.60 -30.28 -7.23
N LEU A 25 32.10 -31.52 -7.35
CA LEU A 25 31.54 -32.15 -8.56
C LEU A 25 32.54 -32.57 -9.65
N GLU A 26 32.95 -33.85 -9.63
CA GLU A 26 33.51 -34.52 -10.81
C GLU A 26 32.37 -35.14 -11.64
N ALA A 27 32.20 -34.67 -12.88
CA ALA A 27 31.25 -35.26 -13.82
C ALA A 27 31.88 -36.47 -14.52
N LYS A 28 31.37 -37.68 -14.25
CA LYS A 28 31.78 -38.90 -14.95
C LYS A 28 31.02 -38.99 -16.28
N LEU A 29 31.76 -39.00 -17.39
CA LEU A 29 31.19 -39.05 -18.74
C LEU A 29 30.68 -40.47 -19.04
N ARG A 30 29.39 -40.62 -19.31
CA ARG A 30 28.77 -41.91 -19.65
C ARG A 30 29.20 -42.36 -21.04
N PRO A 31 29.34 -43.67 -21.32
CA PRO A 31 29.60 -44.17 -22.67
C PRO A 31 28.46 -43.77 -23.63
N LYS A 32 28.81 -43.46 -24.90
CA LYS A 32 27.84 -42.99 -25.91
C LYS A 32 26.77 -44.06 -26.21
N ASN A 33 25.51 -43.62 -26.34
CA ASN A 33 24.29 -44.37 -26.71
C ASN A 33 23.60 -45.22 -25.64
N MET A 34 23.83 -44.97 -24.34
CA MET A 34 23.06 -45.65 -23.27
C MET A 34 21.95 -44.77 -22.70
N GLY A 35 20.70 -45.24 -22.80
CA GLY A 35 19.50 -44.53 -22.32
C GLY A 35 19.35 -44.54 -20.79
N MET A 36 18.80 -43.48 -20.23
CA MET A 36 18.55 -43.36 -18.79
C MET A 36 17.50 -44.37 -18.34
N GLY A 37 17.93 -45.51 -17.78
CA GLY A 37 17.05 -46.56 -17.25
C GLY A 37 17.37 -47.98 -17.73
N PHE A 38 18.46 -48.20 -18.46
CA PHE A 38 18.83 -49.54 -18.93
C PHE A 38 19.86 -50.20 -17.99
N ASN A 39 19.45 -51.30 -17.33
CA ASN A 39 20.24 -52.21 -16.47
C ASN A 39 21.01 -51.60 -15.30
N ASP A 40 20.32 -51.07 -14.29
CA ASP A 40 20.80 -50.85 -12.90
C ASP A 40 22.31 -50.56 -12.76
N TYR A 41 22.80 -49.55 -13.48
CA TYR A 41 24.18 -49.09 -13.33
C TYR A 41 24.27 -48.37 -11.98
N GLU A 42 24.73 -49.10 -10.96
CA GLU A 42 24.97 -48.55 -9.63
C GLU A 42 26.21 -47.64 -9.65
N GLU A 43 26.01 -46.33 -9.61
CA GLU A 43 27.02 -45.39 -9.09
C GLU A 43 27.15 -45.64 -7.59
N SER A 44 28.04 -46.55 -7.21
CA SER A 44 28.14 -47.02 -5.83
C SER A 44 28.82 -46.02 -4.90
N LYS A 45 28.23 -45.89 -3.71
CA LYS A 45 28.79 -45.24 -2.53
C LYS A 45 29.97 -46.05 -2.00
N ASN A 46 31.03 -45.33 -1.64
CA ASN A 46 32.28 -45.75 -1.00
C ASN A 46 32.21 -47.04 -0.14
N VAL A 47 33.06 -48.01 -0.44
CA VAL A 47 33.66 -48.94 0.53
C VAL A 47 35.12 -49.24 0.12
N PRO A 48 36.11 -49.24 1.02
CA PRO A 48 37.45 -49.73 0.69
C PRO A 48 37.63 -51.22 1.04
N LYS A 49 38.54 -51.86 0.27
CA LYS A 49 39.18 -53.18 0.40
C LYS A 49 38.49 -54.36 -0.32
N VAL A 50 39.18 -55.25 -1.07
CA VAL A 50 40.56 -55.40 -1.59
C VAL A 50 40.58 -56.75 -2.35
N VAL A 51 41.21 -56.81 -3.54
CA VAL A 51 41.94 -58.00 -4.12
C VAL A 51 41.08 -59.21 -4.57
N ASP A 52 41.27 -59.91 -5.70
CA ASP A 52 42.27 -59.91 -6.78
C ASP A 52 41.73 -60.59 -8.05
N MET A 53 42.28 -60.15 -9.19
CA MET A 53 42.80 -60.90 -10.36
C MET A 53 42.08 -62.04 -11.12
N SER A 54 42.23 -61.90 -12.47
CA SER A 54 42.39 -62.92 -13.55
C SER A 54 41.14 -63.21 -14.40
N GLN A 55 41.03 -62.66 -15.61
CA GLN A 55 41.59 -63.12 -16.90
C GLN A 55 40.87 -64.32 -17.55
N GLN A 56 40.21 -64.00 -18.66
CA GLN A 56 40.12 -64.69 -19.97
C GLN A 56 39.63 -66.15 -20.04
N ILE A 57 38.71 -66.41 -20.99
CA ILE A 57 38.91 -67.23 -22.21
C ILE A 57 37.54 -67.52 -22.89
N GLU A 58 37.52 -67.29 -24.21
CA GLU A 58 36.89 -68.03 -25.35
C GLU A 58 35.81 -69.11 -25.08
N ALA A 59 34.91 -69.50 -25.97
CA ALA A 59 34.59 -69.23 -27.37
C ALA A 59 33.24 -69.91 -27.68
N GLU A 60 32.73 -69.59 -28.87
CA GLU A 60 31.50 -70.06 -29.53
C GLU A 60 31.25 -71.58 -29.52
N LEU A 61 29.97 -71.98 -29.46
CA LEU A 61 29.19 -72.59 -30.58
C LEU A 61 27.82 -73.13 -30.09
N LYS A 62 26.80 -72.94 -30.95
CA LYS A 62 25.34 -73.22 -30.84
C LYS A 62 25.04 -74.75 -30.68
N PRO A 63 23.80 -75.29 -30.49
CA PRO A 63 22.45 -74.71 -30.75
C PRO A 63 21.21 -75.20 -29.91
N VAL A 64 20.03 -74.64 -30.25
CA VAL A 64 18.61 -75.13 -30.15
C VAL A 64 17.79 -75.11 -28.82
N MET A 65 16.62 -74.42 -28.92
CA MET A 65 15.29 -74.53 -28.26
C MET A 65 15.02 -74.32 -26.75
N VAL A 66 14.15 -73.32 -26.51
CA VAL A 66 12.88 -73.31 -25.74
C VAL A 66 12.90 -73.79 -24.27
N LYS A 67 12.63 -72.87 -23.32
CA LYS A 67 11.54 -72.98 -22.32
C LYS A 67 11.36 -71.72 -21.44
N LYS A 68 10.10 -71.26 -21.44
CA LYS A 68 9.24 -70.74 -20.35
C LYS A 68 9.70 -69.57 -19.44
N PRO A 69 8.90 -68.49 -19.34
CA PRO A 69 9.11 -67.41 -18.39
C PRO A 69 8.47 -67.72 -17.03
N GLY A 70 9.20 -67.44 -15.94
CA GLY A 70 8.73 -67.53 -14.56
C GLY A 70 8.54 -66.14 -13.94
N ASN A 71 7.28 -65.82 -13.67
CA ASN A 71 6.71 -64.91 -12.66
C ASN A 71 7.63 -63.93 -11.89
N LEU A 72 7.52 -62.63 -12.20
CA LEU A 72 7.73 -61.54 -11.23
C LEU A 72 6.78 -60.35 -11.51
N TRP A 73 5.53 -60.48 -11.05
CA TRP A 73 4.66 -59.37 -10.61
C TRP A 73 5.05 -59.06 -9.15
N LYS A 74 5.22 -57.87 -8.57
CA LYS A 74 5.01 -56.45 -8.89
C LYS A 74 5.93 -55.61 -7.96
N LYS A 75 6.42 -54.46 -8.43
CA LYS A 75 6.62 -53.20 -7.68
C LYS A 75 7.23 -52.18 -8.65
N ALA A 76 6.88 -50.91 -8.69
CA ALA A 76 5.68 -50.15 -8.39
C ALA A 76 5.77 -48.91 -9.29
N ALA A 77 4.62 -48.32 -9.60
CA ALA A 77 4.52 -47.11 -10.40
C ALA A 77 5.19 -45.89 -9.71
N ARG A 78 5.91 -45.13 -10.54
CA ARG A 78 5.86 -43.66 -10.73
C ARG A 78 5.94 -42.75 -9.49
N THR A 79 6.81 -41.75 -9.60
CA THR A 79 6.59 -40.41 -9.02
C THR A 79 6.73 -39.32 -10.08
N ARG A 80 5.60 -38.67 -10.38
CA ARG A 80 5.44 -37.24 -10.71
C ARG A 80 3.93 -36.95 -10.67
N ASP A 81 3.36 -36.53 -9.54
CA ASP A 81 3.32 -35.18 -8.92
C ASP A 81 2.34 -34.19 -9.60
N LYS A 82 1.10 -34.12 -9.06
CA LYS A 82 0.42 -32.94 -8.46
C LYS A 82 -1.09 -32.90 -8.74
N GLY A 83 -1.88 -32.72 -7.67
CA GLY A 83 -3.21 -32.09 -7.72
C GLY A 83 -4.31 -32.79 -6.91
N ARG A 84 -4.43 -32.41 -5.63
CA ARG A 84 -5.60 -32.48 -4.74
C ARG A 84 -6.72 -33.48 -5.07
N GLU A 85 -6.76 -34.56 -4.31
CA GLU A 85 -7.95 -35.18 -3.71
C GLU A 85 -7.46 -36.27 -2.73
N ASN A 86 -8.15 -36.48 -1.61
CA ASN A 86 -7.71 -37.35 -0.52
C ASN A 86 -7.56 -38.81 -0.99
N ILE A 87 -6.33 -39.25 -1.24
CA ILE A 87 -6.03 -40.65 -1.56
C ILE A 87 -5.84 -41.41 -0.25
N ILE A 88 -6.85 -42.22 0.12
CA ILE A 88 -6.75 -43.19 1.22
C ILE A 88 -5.75 -44.25 0.80
N THR A 89 -4.73 -44.46 1.64
CA THR A 89 -3.69 -45.45 1.35
C THR A 89 -4.19 -46.89 1.58
N PRO A 90 -3.61 -47.90 0.91
CA PRO A 90 -4.01 -49.31 1.09
C PRO A 90 -3.92 -49.80 2.54
N GLU A 91 -3.03 -49.21 3.33
CA GLU A 91 -2.86 -49.50 4.76
C GLU A 91 -4.01 -48.90 5.60
N GLU A 92 -4.50 -47.70 5.27
CA GLU A 92 -5.68 -47.11 5.92
C GLU A 92 -6.99 -47.85 5.58
N LEU A 93 -7.08 -48.43 4.38
CA LEU A 93 -8.25 -49.23 3.96
C LEU A 93 -8.29 -50.59 4.65
N LEU A 94 -7.11 -51.18 4.93
CA LEU A 94 -6.97 -52.39 5.73
C LEU A 94 -7.21 -52.13 7.22
N ALA A 95 -6.75 -50.99 7.75
CA ALA A 95 -7.03 -50.56 9.11
C ALA A 95 -8.53 -50.33 9.36
N ARG A 96 -9.24 -49.70 8.40
CA ARG A 96 -10.70 -49.52 8.47
C ARG A 96 -11.50 -50.82 8.39
N LYS A 97 -11.00 -51.84 7.69
CA LYS A 97 -11.60 -53.18 7.68
C LYS A 97 -11.34 -53.94 8.98
N ALA A 98 -10.15 -53.77 9.58
CA ALA A 98 -9.81 -54.37 10.86
C ALA A 98 -10.57 -53.73 12.04
N GLU A 99 -10.90 -52.44 11.98
CA GLU A 99 -11.74 -51.75 12.99
C GLU A 99 -13.25 -52.05 12.86
N ALA A 100 -13.70 -52.65 11.73
CA ALA A 100 -15.09 -53.02 11.48
C ALA A 100 -15.45 -54.45 11.95
N GLU A 101 -14.47 -55.24 12.40
CA GLU A 101 -14.70 -56.53 13.05
C GLU A 101 -14.48 -56.39 14.56
N GLY A 102 -15.58 -56.32 15.31
CA GLY A 102 -15.59 -56.24 16.76
C GLY A 102 -15.06 -57.50 17.48
N PRO A 103 -14.95 -57.48 18.82
CA PRO A 103 -14.21 -58.44 19.63
C PRO A 103 -14.84 -59.85 19.67
N PRO A 104 -14.06 -60.89 20.00
CA PRO A 104 -14.46 -62.29 19.90
C PRO A 104 -15.43 -62.65 21.02
N MET A 105 -16.65 -63.08 20.68
CA MET A 105 -17.61 -63.58 21.67
C MET A 105 -18.05 -65.02 21.37
N VAL A 106 -17.59 -65.89 22.27
CA VAL A 106 -18.21 -67.13 22.75
C VAL A 106 -18.19 -68.33 21.79
N LEU A 107 -17.38 -69.32 22.17
CA LEU A 107 -17.58 -70.75 21.88
C LEU A 107 -19.07 -71.10 22.03
N GLN A 108 -19.80 -71.12 20.92
CA GLN A 108 -21.18 -71.58 20.90
C GLN A 108 -21.15 -73.09 21.19
N LYS A 109 -21.76 -73.48 22.31
CA LYS A 109 -21.84 -74.87 22.78
C LYS A 109 -22.75 -75.64 21.81
N VAL A 110 -22.16 -76.33 20.82
CA VAL A 110 -22.91 -77.09 19.81
C VAL A 110 -23.43 -78.37 20.44
N VAL A 111 -24.75 -78.54 20.42
CA VAL A 111 -25.45 -79.71 20.94
C VAL A 111 -25.93 -80.54 19.76
N ASP A 112 -25.36 -81.73 19.60
CA ASP A 112 -25.76 -82.69 18.59
C ASP A 112 -26.96 -83.53 19.09
N MET A 113 -28.07 -83.43 18.35
CA MET A 113 -29.38 -84.04 18.64
C MET A 113 -29.77 -85.07 17.58
N ARG A 114 -28.87 -85.47 16.65
CA ARG A 114 -29.20 -86.39 15.55
C ARG A 114 -29.31 -87.86 15.98
N GLY A 115 -28.88 -88.20 17.20
CA GLY A 115 -29.02 -89.54 17.81
C GLY A 115 -29.91 -89.56 19.07
N PRO A 116 -30.28 -90.75 19.59
CA PRO A 116 -31.20 -90.88 20.73
C PRO A 116 -30.65 -90.35 22.08
N GLN A 117 -29.40 -89.92 22.16
CA GLN A 117 -28.84 -89.19 23.31
C GLN A 117 -28.12 -87.91 22.87
N VAL A 118 -28.36 -86.84 23.63
CA VAL A 118 -27.87 -85.48 23.38
C VAL A 118 -26.39 -85.34 23.76
N ARG A 119 -25.51 -85.00 22.81
CA ARG A 119 -24.07 -84.81 23.05
C ARG A 119 -23.66 -83.35 22.85
N VAL A 120 -22.85 -82.81 23.75
CA VAL A 120 -22.24 -81.48 23.57
C VAL A 120 -20.87 -81.67 22.91
N LEU A 121 -20.70 -81.18 21.69
CA LEU A 121 -19.45 -81.28 20.93
C LEU A 121 -18.58 -80.05 21.21
N THR A 122 -17.39 -80.29 21.74
CA THR A 122 -16.41 -79.23 22.04
C THR A 122 -15.25 -79.17 21.06
N ASN A 123 -15.07 -80.17 20.18
CA ASN A 123 -14.07 -80.19 19.09
C ASN A 123 -14.65 -80.87 17.83
N LEU A 124 -14.30 -80.35 16.65
CA LEU A 124 -14.94 -80.61 15.35
C LEU A 124 -14.45 -81.86 14.59
N GLU A 125 -13.66 -82.73 15.22
CA GLU A 125 -12.96 -83.82 14.50
C GLU A 125 -13.87 -85.01 14.10
N ASN A 126 -15.10 -85.10 14.61
CA ASN A 126 -15.97 -86.27 14.41
C ASN A 126 -17.31 -85.97 13.71
N LEU A 127 -17.41 -84.86 12.95
CA LEU A 127 -18.68 -84.43 12.33
C LEU A 127 -19.00 -85.08 10.98
N ASN A 128 -18.00 -85.57 10.23
CA ASN A 128 -18.20 -86.00 8.84
C ASN A 128 -18.42 -87.51 8.63
N VAL A 129 -18.32 -88.33 9.68
CA VAL A 129 -18.39 -89.80 9.52
C VAL A 129 -19.77 -90.25 8.98
N GLU A 130 -20.84 -89.49 9.23
CA GLU A 130 -22.18 -89.79 8.70
C GLU A 130 -22.47 -89.18 7.31
N GLU A 131 -21.74 -88.12 6.89
CA GLU A 131 -21.86 -87.57 5.53
C GLU A 131 -21.01 -88.34 4.51
N GLU A 132 -19.84 -88.84 4.91
CA GLU A 132 -19.02 -89.79 4.11
C GLU A 132 -19.80 -91.08 3.79
N ALA A 133 -20.71 -91.50 4.67
CA ALA A 133 -21.58 -92.65 4.43
C ALA A 133 -22.75 -92.37 3.47
N ARG A 134 -23.08 -91.09 3.19
CA ARG A 134 -24.10 -90.70 2.21
C ARG A 134 -23.51 -90.42 0.83
N GLU A 135 -22.26 -89.98 0.75
CA GLU A 135 -21.53 -89.84 -0.52
C GLU A 135 -21.28 -91.20 -1.22
N SER A 136 -21.33 -92.33 -0.49
CA SER A 136 -21.19 -93.66 -1.10
C SER A 136 -22.41 -94.15 -1.89
N ASP A 137 -23.57 -93.49 -1.79
CA ASP A 137 -24.83 -93.94 -2.42
C ASP A 137 -25.22 -93.14 -3.68
N VAL A 138 -24.32 -92.29 -4.18
CA VAL A 138 -24.47 -91.62 -5.49
C VAL A 138 -23.71 -92.42 -6.56
N PRO A 139 -24.38 -92.93 -7.63
CA PRO A 139 -23.72 -93.70 -8.67
C PRO A 139 -22.60 -92.89 -9.33
N MET A 140 -21.38 -93.43 -9.31
CA MET A 140 -20.18 -92.80 -9.87
C MET A 140 -19.87 -91.40 -9.31
N ALA A 141 -19.95 -91.22 -7.98
CA ALA A 141 -19.61 -89.96 -7.30
C ALA A 141 -18.27 -89.35 -7.76
N GLU A 142 -17.22 -90.17 -7.87
CA GLU A 142 -15.90 -89.75 -8.37
C GLU A 142 -15.93 -89.24 -9.83
N LEU A 143 -16.75 -89.83 -10.70
CA LEU A 143 -16.89 -89.36 -12.08
C LEU A 143 -17.70 -88.06 -12.13
N GLN A 144 -18.74 -87.93 -11.31
CA GLN A 144 -19.51 -86.70 -11.20
C GLN A 144 -18.67 -85.55 -10.63
N TYR A 145 -17.80 -85.84 -9.64
CA TYR A 145 -16.82 -84.90 -9.13
C TYR A 145 -15.81 -84.50 -10.20
N ASN A 146 -15.21 -85.46 -10.93
CA ASN A 146 -14.27 -85.17 -12.00
C ASN A 146 -14.91 -84.35 -13.13
N ILE A 147 -16.16 -84.63 -13.50
CA ILE A 147 -16.91 -83.83 -14.47
C ILE A 147 -17.20 -82.44 -13.93
N ARG A 148 -17.64 -82.31 -12.68
CA ARG A 148 -17.88 -81.00 -12.04
C ARG A 148 -16.59 -80.18 -11.97
N PHE A 149 -15.49 -80.78 -11.55
CA PHE A 149 -14.18 -80.15 -11.49
C PHE A 149 -13.70 -79.70 -12.88
N LEU A 150 -13.90 -80.52 -13.92
CA LEU A 150 -13.63 -80.10 -15.29
C LEU A 150 -14.52 -78.94 -15.72
N VAL A 151 -15.81 -78.94 -15.37
CA VAL A 151 -16.72 -77.83 -15.62
C VAL A 151 -16.23 -76.57 -14.92
N ASP A 152 -15.91 -76.64 -13.63
CA ASP A 152 -15.42 -75.50 -12.83
C ASP A 152 -14.08 -74.96 -13.37
N LEU A 153 -13.16 -75.83 -13.81
CA LEU A 153 -11.92 -75.44 -14.48
C LEU A 153 -12.20 -74.73 -15.81
N THR A 154 -13.10 -75.27 -16.63
CA THR A 154 -13.48 -74.63 -17.89
C THR A 154 -14.22 -73.32 -17.69
N GLU A 155 -15.05 -73.21 -16.65
CA GLU A 155 -15.75 -71.98 -16.26
C GLU A 155 -14.74 -70.92 -15.81
N ALA A 156 -13.78 -71.28 -14.96
CA ALA A 156 -12.70 -70.38 -14.54
C ALA A 156 -11.82 -69.93 -15.73
N ASP A 157 -11.54 -70.82 -16.68
CA ASP A 157 -10.83 -70.48 -17.92
C ASP A 157 -11.65 -69.54 -18.81
N ILE A 158 -12.96 -69.75 -18.95
CA ILE A 158 -13.87 -68.86 -19.68
C ILE A 158 -13.91 -67.48 -19.02
N GLU A 159 -14.05 -67.40 -17.70
CA GLU A 159 -14.02 -66.14 -16.95
C GLU A 159 -12.68 -65.41 -17.08
N LYS A 160 -11.57 -66.16 -17.12
CA LYS A 160 -10.24 -65.60 -17.34
C LYS A 160 -10.13 -65.01 -18.74
N ILE A 161 -10.52 -65.76 -19.76
CA ILE A 161 -10.49 -65.32 -21.17
C ILE A 161 -11.41 -64.11 -21.36
N ASP A 162 -12.60 -64.10 -20.78
CA ASP A 162 -13.52 -62.96 -20.86
C ASP A 162 -12.97 -61.71 -20.16
N ARG A 163 -12.31 -61.85 -19.01
CA ARG A 163 -11.60 -60.74 -18.35
C ARG A 163 -10.44 -60.22 -19.18
N GLU A 164 -9.66 -61.10 -19.81
CA GLU A 164 -8.58 -60.73 -20.73
C GLU A 164 -9.14 -60.02 -21.96
N LEU A 165 -10.22 -60.52 -22.55
CA LEU A 165 -10.91 -59.91 -23.69
C LEU A 165 -11.46 -58.52 -23.34
N ARG A 166 -12.05 -58.34 -22.15
CA ARG A 166 -12.53 -57.03 -21.68
C ARG A 166 -11.40 -56.03 -21.52
N LYS A 167 -10.29 -56.43 -20.89
CA LYS A 167 -9.09 -55.58 -20.78
C LYS A 167 -8.56 -55.19 -22.15
N GLU A 168 -8.51 -56.13 -23.09
CA GLU A 168 -8.00 -55.85 -24.43
C GLU A 168 -8.95 -54.93 -25.23
N LYS A 169 -10.27 -55.03 -25.01
CA LYS A 169 -11.23 -54.08 -25.58
C LYS A 169 -11.04 -52.68 -25.01
N GLU A 170 -10.88 -52.55 -23.69
CA GLU A 170 -10.61 -51.27 -23.04
C GLU A 170 -9.28 -50.65 -23.50
N THR A 171 -8.21 -51.44 -23.66
CA THR A 171 -6.93 -50.93 -24.17
C THR A 171 -7.06 -50.46 -25.62
N VAL A 172 -7.80 -51.17 -26.46
CA VAL A 172 -8.08 -50.75 -27.83
C VAL A 172 -8.85 -49.43 -27.87
N GLU A 173 -9.87 -49.24 -27.03
CA GLU A 173 -10.62 -47.98 -26.94
C GLU A 173 -9.73 -46.82 -26.49
N VAL A 174 -8.88 -47.02 -25.48
CA VAL A 174 -7.92 -46.01 -25.01
C VAL A 174 -6.92 -45.64 -26.12
N LEU A 175 -6.36 -46.64 -26.81
CA LEU A 175 -5.43 -46.42 -27.91
C LEU A 175 -6.08 -45.73 -29.11
N GLN A 176 -7.37 -45.98 -29.37
CA GLN A 176 -8.11 -45.26 -30.41
C GLN A 176 -8.26 -43.78 -30.06
N LEU A 177 -8.65 -43.46 -28.82
CA LEU A 177 -8.73 -42.08 -28.36
C LEU A 177 -7.35 -41.39 -28.42
N GLU A 178 -6.30 -42.06 -27.96
CA GLU A 178 -4.93 -41.53 -28.02
C GLU A 178 -4.51 -41.25 -29.47
N LYS A 179 -4.76 -42.19 -30.39
CA LYS A 179 -4.51 -42.01 -31.82
C LYS A 179 -5.25 -40.79 -32.37
N GLU A 180 -6.51 -40.60 -32.05
CA GLU A 180 -7.27 -39.43 -32.49
C GLU A 180 -6.70 -38.11 -31.93
N THR A 181 -6.30 -38.09 -30.66
CA THR A 181 -5.66 -36.89 -30.08
C THR A 181 -4.31 -36.58 -30.73
N LEU A 182 -3.50 -37.60 -31.00
CA LEU A 182 -2.22 -37.45 -31.68
C LEU A 182 -2.39 -37.00 -33.13
N GLN A 183 -3.40 -37.51 -33.84
CA GLN A 183 -3.72 -37.07 -35.20
C GLN A 183 -4.12 -35.60 -35.24
N LYS A 184 -4.95 -35.14 -34.28
CA LYS A 184 -5.32 -33.72 -34.17
C LYS A 184 -4.09 -32.83 -33.91
N LYS A 185 -3.19 -33.24 -33.01
CA LYS A 185 -1.92 -32.52 -32.75
C LYS A 185 -1.03 -32.47 -33.99
N ALA A 186 -0.85 -33.59 -34.67
CA ALA A 186 -0.04 -33.65 -35.90
C ALA A 186 -0.59 -32.73 -37.00
N MET A 187 -1.93 -32.62 -37.13
CA MET A 187 -2.55 -31.69 -38.08
C MET A 187 -2.32 -30.22 -37.68
N GLN A 188 -2.41 -29.89 -36.39
CA GLN A 188 -2.14 -28.55 -35.87
C GLN A 188 -0.67 -28.16 -36.08
N GLU A 189 0.27 -29.04 -35.72
CA GLU A 189 1.70 -28.83 -35.94
C GLU A 189 2.03 -28.66 -37.42
N LYS A 190 1.43 -29.47 -38.30
CA LYS A 190 1.62 -29.32 -39.75
C LYS A 190 1.11 -27.98 -40.28
N LYS A 191 0.00 -27.47 -39.74
CA LYS A 191 -0.51 -26.13 -40.06
C LYS A 191 0.46 -25.04 -39.57
N GLN A 192 0.98 -25.17 -38.35
CA GLN A 192 1.96 -24.23 -37.81
C GLN A 192 3.26 -24.20 -38.63
N ILE A 193 3.78 -25.37 -39.03
CA ILE A 193 4.96 -25.45 -39.90
C ILE A 193 4.69 -24.73 -41.22
N HIS A 194 3.55 -24.99 -41.86
CA HIS A 194 3.19 -24.32 -43.11
C HIS A 194 3.08 -22.80 -42.95
N ASN A 195 2.46 -22.32 -41.87
CA ASN A 195 2.38 -20.90 -41.56
C ASN A 195 3.79 -20.30 -41.36
N MET A 196 4.68 -20.99 -40.64
CA MET A 196 6.06 -20.55 -40.41
C MET A 196 6.86 -20.48 -41.72
N GLU A 197 6.70 -21.46 -42.62
CA GLU A 197 7.35 -21.46 -43.94
C GLU A 197 6.89 -20.26 -44.79
N GLU A 198 5.60 -19.91 -44.75
CA GLU A 198 5.09 -18.73 -45.45
C GLU A 198 5.61 -17.43 -44.85
N ILE A 199 5.70 -17.33 -43.51
CA ILE A 199 6.29 -16.18 -42.82
C ILE A 199 7.77 -16.04 -43.22
N MET A 200 8.54 -17.13 -43.20
CA MET A 200 9.94 -17.13 -43.62
C MET A 200 10.11 -16.65 -45.05
N LYS A 201 9.30 -17.12 -46.01
CA LYS A 201 9.35 -16.63 -47.40
C LYS A 201 9.15 -15.12 -47.50
N VAL A 202 8.19 -14.57 -46.75
CA VAL A 202 7.96 -13.12 -46.73
C VAL A 202 9.17 -12.39 -46.12
N LEU A 203 9.73 -12.90 -45.03
CA LEU A 203 10.91 -12.31 -44.40
C LEU A 203 12.15 -12.39 -45.31
N ASP A 204 12.36 -13.49 -46.03
CA ASP A 204 13.44 -13.67 -47.00
C ASP A 204 13.31 -12.62 -48.12
N THR A 205 12.10 -12.37 -48.63
CA THR A 205 11.90 -11.29 -49.64
C THR A 205 12.22 -9.90 -49.09
N VAL A 206 11.88 -9.63 -47.82
CA VAL A 206 12.22 -8.37 -47.15
C VAL A 206 13.72 -8.23 -46.94
N GLU A 207 14.41 -9.31 -46.57
CA GLU A 207 15.86 -9.35 -46.42
C GLU A 207 16.57 -9.13 -47.76
N GLU A 208 16.12 -9.76 -48.85
CA GLU A 208 16.62 -9.52 -50.20
C GLU A 208 16.42 -8.07 -50.66
N GLU A 209 15.25 -7.48 -50.38
CA GLU A 209 14.97 -6.06 -50.65
C GLU A 209 15.88 -5.14 -49.82
N HIS A 210 16.15 -5.50 -48.56
CA HIS A 210 17.06 -4.77 -47.68
C HIS A 210 18.50 -4.81 -48.20
N LEU A 211 19.03 -5.99 -48.50
CA LEU A 211 20.39 -6.19 -49.03
C LEU A 211 20.59 -5.52 -50.39
N SER A 212 19.54 -5.47 -51.22
CA SER A 212 19.58 -4.76 -52.51
C SER A 212 19.37 -3.25 -52.40
N GLY A 213 19.11 -2.72 -51.21
CA GLY A 213 18.88 -1.29 -50.97
C GLY A 213 17.57 -0.75 -51.58
N ARG A 214 16.66 -1.64 -51.99
CA ARG A 214 15.37 -1.30 -52.60
C ARG A 214 14.23 -1.26 -51.59
N LEU A 215 14.46 -1.72 -50.36
CA LEU A 215 13.47 -1.71 -49.30
C LEU A 215 13.00 -0.27 -49.01
N THR A 216 11.71 -0.04 -49.20
CA THR A 216 11.07 1.22 -48.86
C THR A 216 10.26 1.05 -47.58
N LEU A 217 10.08 2.15 -46.84
CA LEU A 217 9.26 2.11 -45.64
C LEU A 217 7.82 1.67 -45.94
N GLU A 218 7.30 2.00 -47.12
CA GLU A 218 5.96 1.62 -47.55
C GLU A 218 5.86 0.15 -47.97
N SER A 219 6.87 -0.40 -48.66
CA SER A 219 6.89 -1.84 -48.98
C SER A 219 6.97 -2.67 -47.72
N LEU A 220 7.86 -2.31 -46.78
CA LEU A 220 7.97 -2.97 -45.48
C LEU A 220 6.65 -2.90 -44.70
N ALA A 221 6.02 -1.72 -44.61
CA ALA A 221 4.74 -1.57 -43.91
C ALA A 221 3.61 -2.40 -44.53
N LYS A 222 3.61 -2.62 -45.86
CA LYS A 222 2.65 -3.51 -46.54
C LYS A 222 2.91 -4.97 -46.19
N SER A 223 4.16 -5.42 -46.23
CA SER A 223 4.54 -6.80 -45.87
C SER A 223 4.20 -7.12 -44.41
N VAL A 224 4.48 -6.20 -43.48
CA VAL A 224 4.15 -6.36 -42.06
C VAL A 224 2.64 -6.38 -41.83
N ALA A 225 1.88 -5.50 -42.51
CA ALA A 225 0.42 -5.52 -42.43
C ALA A 225 -0.19 -6.81 -42.98
N GLU A 226 0.40 -7.37 -44.05
CA GLU A 226 -0.03 -8.65 -44.60
C GLU A 226 0.23 -9.80 -43.62
N LEU A 227 1.42 -9.84 -42.99
CA LEU A 227 1.77 -10.81 -41.96
C LEU A 227 0.81 -10.74 -40.77
N GLN A 228 0.53 -9.53 -40.27
CA GLN A 228 -0.39 -9.32 -39.15
C GLN A 228 -1.82 -9.77 -39.48
N ARG A 229 -2.29 -9.53 -40.73
CA ARG A 229 -3.63 -9.96 -41.17
C ARG A 229 -3.76 -11.47 -41.37
N ARG A 230 -2.72 -12.11 -41.91
CA ARG A 230 -2.75 -13.53 -42.27
C ARG A 230 -2.38 -14.47 -41.10
N PHE A 231 -1.53 -14.02 -40.18
CA PHE A 231 -0.91 -14.86 -39.15
C PHE A 231 -0.90 -14.16 -37.78
N VAL A 232 -2.08 -13.88 -37.21
CA VAL A 232 -2.20 -13.11 -35.95
C VAL A 232 -1.53 -13.82 -34.77
N GLU A 233 -1.74 -15.13 -34.63
CA GLU A 233 -1.19 -15.92 -33.50
C GLU A 233 0.33 -16.06 -33.60
N GLU A 234 0.83 -16.35 -34.81
CA GLU A 234 2.27 -16.49 -35.06
C GLU A 234 3.00 -15.14 -35.00
N TYR A 235 2.36 -14.03 -35.38
CA TYR A 235 2.92 -12.69 -35.24
C TYR A 235 3.30 -12.37 -33.79
N LYS A 236 2.43 -12.75 -32.84
CA LYS A 236 2.66 -12.63 -31.41
C LYS A 236 3.71 -13.61 -30.91
N ILE A 237 3.56 -14.90 -31.23
CA ILE A 237 4.47 -15.96 -30.73
C ILE A 237 5.92 -15.72 -31.20
N CYS A 238 6.10 -15.23 -32.42
CA CYS A 238 7.41 -15.00 -33.01
C CYS A 238 7.96 -13.59 -32.78
N ASN A 239 7.23 -12.70 -32.08
CA ASN A 239 7.60 -11.28 -31.91
C ASN A 239 8.00 -10.62 -33.23
N LEU A 240 7.20 -10.83 -34.28
CA LEU A 240 7.48 -10.27 -35.61
C LEU A 240 7.48 -8.72 -35.57
N SER A 241 6.86 -8.12 -34.57
CA SER A 241 6.95 -6.69 -34.25
C SER A 241 8.39 -6.22 -33.98
N CYS A 242 9.23 -7.02 -33.29
CA CYS A 242 10.65 -6.71 -33.08
C CYS A 242 11.44 -6.75 -34.40
N ILE A 243 11.15 -7.72 -35.26
CA ILE A 243 11.81 -7.86 -36.57
C ILE A 243 11.38 -6.72 -37.50
N ALA A 244 10.10 -6.38 -37.52
CA ALA A 244 9.60 -5.23 -38.25
C ALA A 244 10.27 -3.93 -37.76
N CYS A 245 10.44 -3.77 -36.45
CA CYS A 245 11.12 -2.62 -35.85
C CYS A 245 12.60 -2.53 -36.28
N SER A 246 13.33 -3.65 -36.32
CA SER A 246 14.75 -3.64 -36.69
C SER A 246 15.00 -3.19 -38.13
N TYR A 247 14.13 -3.59 -39.07
CA TYR A 247 14.19 -3.11 -40.46
C TYR A 247 13.65 -1.69 -40.65
N ALA A 248 12.63 -1.30 -39.87
CA ALA A 248 12.02 0.02 -39.95
C ALA A 248 12.92 1.13 -39.38
N LEU A 249 13.63 0.84 -38.29
CA LEU A 249 14.47 1.79 -37.57
C LEU A 249 15.45 2.56 -38.48
N PRO A 250 16.34 1.92 -39.26
CA PRO A 250 17.28 2.64 -40.13
C PRO A 250 16.58 3.46 -41.24
N LEU A 251 15.44 2.99 -41.74
CA LEU A 251 14.65 3.71 -42.75
C LEU A 251 14.00 4.96 -42.15
N LEU A 252 13.46 4.84 -40.94
CA LEU A 252 12.85 5.95 -40.22
C LEU A 252 13.89 6.99 -39.80
N ILE A 253 15.07 6.58 -39.33
CA ILE A 253 16.18 7.51 -39.05
C ILE A 253 16.50 8.34 -40.30
N ARG A 254 16.48 7.75 -41.50
CA ARG A 254 16.69 8.48 -42.76
C ARG A 254 15.54 9.44 -43.09
N VAL A 255 14.29 9.05 -42.85
CA VAL A 255 13.11 9.91 -43.08
C VAL A 255 13.10 11.12 -42.15
N PHE A 256 13.51 10.95 -40.90
CA PHE A 256 13.54 12.00 -39.89
C PHE A 256 14.89 12.74 -39.80
N GLN A 257 15.83 12.45 -40.71
CA GLN A 257 17.13 13.11 -40.73
C GLN A 257 16.97 14.61 -41.03
N GLY A 258 17.45 15.46 -40.12
CA GLY A 258 17.37 16.92 -40.26
C GLY A 258 16.00 17.51 -39.95
N TRP A 259 15.07 16.73 -39.42
CA TRP A 259 13.78 17.23 -38.95
C TRP A 259 13.96 18.08 -37.69
N ASP A 260 13.33 19.26 -37.66
CA ASP A 260 13.15 20.09 -36.47
C ASP A 260 11.69 19.97 -35.98
N PRO A 261 11.45 19.25 -34.85
CA PRO A 261 10.11 19.03 -34.31
C PRO A 261 9.41 20.30 -33.85
N LEU A 262 10.15 21.36 -33.49
CA LEU A 262 9.57 22.58 -32.94
C LEU A 262 9.10 23.55 -34.04
N LEU A 263 9.73 23.49 -35.21
CA LEU A 263 9.30 24.27 -36.38
C LEU A 263 8.17 23.58 -37.15
N ASN A 264 8.31 22.28 -37.39
CA ASN A 264 7.36 21.49 -38.17
C ASN A 264 6.90 20.23 -37.40
N PRO A 265 6.05 20.40 -36.37
CA PRO A 265 5.62 19.28 -35.52
C PRO A 265 4.73 18.27 -36.26
N SER A 266 4.07 18.64 -37.36
CA SER A 266 3.21 17.73 -38.12
C SER A 266 3.97 16.74 -39.02
N TYR A 267 5.27 16.93 -39.21
CA TYR A 267 6.05 16.08 -40.09
C TYR A 267 6.18 14.66 -39.52
N GLY A 268 5.82 13.66 -40.31
CA GLY A 268 5.96 12.26 -39.94
C GLY A 268 4.90 11.70 -38.98
N VAL A 269 3.89 12.50 -38.59
CA VAL A 269 2.75 12.06 -37.77
C VAL A 269 2.01 10.90 -38.44
N ASP A 270 1.70 11.01 -39.74
CA ASP A 270 1.03 9.95 -40.50
C ASP A 270 1.86 8.66 -40.56
N VAL A 271 3.17 8.82 -40.73
CA VAL A 271 4.13 7.72 -40.79
C VAL A 271 4.16 6.98 -39.45
N ILE A 272 4.37 7.70 -38.35
CA ILE A 272 4.43 7.11 -37.01
C ILE A 272 3.06 6.53 -36.59
N THR A 273 1.94 7.15 -36.98
CA THR A 273 0.60 6.59 -36.72
C THR A 273 0.43 5.22 -37.37
N ARG A 274 0.87 5.07 -38.63
CA ARG A 274 0.83 3.78 -39.33
C ARG A 274 1.74 2.76 -38.66
N TRP A 275 2.95 3.14 -38.28
CA TRP A 275 3.89 2.24 -37.60
C TRP A 275 3.44 1.89 -36.17
N LYS A 276 2.73 2.79 -35.48
CA LYS A 276 2.08 2.52 -34.21
C LYS A 276 1.09 1.37 -34.33
N SER A 277 0.20 1.39 -35.34
CA SER A 277 -0.76 0.28 -35.54
C SER A 277 -0.12 -1.06 -35.91
N LEU A 278 1.08 -1.05 -36.49
CA LEU A 278 1.80 -2.26 -36.91
C LEU A 278 2.65 -2.86 -35.78
N LEU A 279 3.16 -2.01 -34.88
CA LEU A 279 4.12 -2.40 -33.85
C LEU A 279 3.53 -2.46 -32.44
N GLN A 280 2.47 -1.69 -32.16
CA GLN A 280 1.75 -1.77 -30.90
C GLN A 280 0.70 -2.85 -31.00
N GLU A 281 0.82 -3.86 -30.15
CA GLU A 281 -0.20 -4.89 -30.02
C GLU A 281 -1.43 -4.31 -29.30
N ASP A 282 -2.64 -4.69 -29.74
CA ASP A 282 -3.94 -4.28 -29.18
C ASP A 282 -4.19 -4.88 -27.76
N GLU A 283 -3.16 -4.93 -26.92
CA GLU A 283 -3.31 -5.31 -25.52
C GLU A 283 -3.85 -4.09 -24.77
N GLN A 284 -5.18 -4.04 -24.74
CA GLN A 284 -5.96 -3.25 -23.81
C GLN A 284 -5.41 -3.46 -22.39
N HIS A 285 -4.70 -2.45 -21.87
CA HIS A 285 -4.35 -2.26 -20.47
C HIS A 285 -3.28 -3.21 -19.89
N ASP A 286 -2.10 -3.25 -20.48
CA ASP A 286 -0.91 -3.43 -19.64
C ASP A 286 -0.67 -2.14 -18.85
N ILE A 287 -0.97 -2.21 -17.55
CA ILE A 287 -0.78 -1.14 -16.55
C ILE A 287 0.70 -0.70 -16.49
N PHE A 288 1.60 -1.52 -17.03
CA PHE A 288 3.02 -1.22 -17.21
C PHE A 288 3.36 -1.31 -18.71
N GLU A 289 3.27 -0.18 -19.41
CA GLU A 289 3.80 -0.04 -20.77
C GLU A 289 5.30 -0.35 -20.72
N ASP A 290 5.70 -1.54 -21.16
CA ASP A 290 7.08 -2.00 -21.04
C ASP A 290 7.99 -1.09 -21.90
N ALA A 291 9.04 -0.54 -21.29
CA ALA A 291 10.00 0.31 -22.00
C ALA A 291 10.71 -0.44 -23.13
N SER A 292 10.66 -1.77 -23.10
CA SER A 292 11.17 -2.68 -24.12
C SER A 292 10.21 -2.92 -25.29
N ALA A 293 9.01 -2.31 -25.31
CA ALA A 293 8.08 -2.49 -26.42
C ALA A 293 8.71 -2.01 -27.75
N PRO A 294 8.55 -2.75 -28.86
CA PRO A 294 9.19 -2.42 -30.14
C PRO A 294 8.85 -1.02 -30.64
N TYR A 295 7.62 -0.57 -30.41
CA TYR A 295 7.17 0.78 -30.73
C TYR A 295 7.88 1.84 -29.86
N SER A 296 7.97 1.60 -28.54
CA SER A 296 8.65 2.51 -27.61
C SER A 296 10.12 2.69 -27.94
N GLN A 297 10.81 1.61 -28.29
CA GLN A 297 12.20 1.65 -28.76
C GLN A 297 12.34 2.49 -30.03
N LEU A 298 11.46 2.29 -31.02
CA LEU A 298 11.49 3.04 -32.27
C LEU A 298 11.29 4.53 -32.07
N VAL A 299 10.32 4.94 -31.24
CA VAL A 299 10.09 6.35 -30.93
C VAL A 299 11.27 6.94 -30.14
N ASN A 300 11.87 6.17 -29.23
CA ASN A 300 13.02 6.59 -28.44
C ASN A 300 14.31 6.74 -29.28
N GLU A 301 14.48 5.99 -30.36
CA GLU A 301 15.67 6.10 -31.22
C GLU A 301 15.49 7.10 -32.37
N VAL A 302 14.25 7.30 -32.85
CA VAL A 302 13.98 8.18 -34.00
C VAL A 302 13.56 9.58 -33.57
N VAL A 303 12.53 9.67 -32.73
CA VAL A 303 11.87 10.95 -32.40
C VAL A 303 12.58 11.62 -31.24
N PHE A 304 12.90 10.88 -30.18
CA PHE A 304 13.49 11.45 -28.98
C PHE A 304 14.82 12.21 -29.23
N PRO A 305 15.77 11.72 -30.05
CA PRO A 305 17.01 12.47 -30.31
C PRO A 305 16.75 13.79 -31.05
N ALA A 306 15.83 13.82 -32.02
CA ALA A 306 15.46 15.03 -32.73
C ALA A 306 14.84 16.07 -31.78
N VAL A 307 13.89 15.65 -30.94
CA VAL A 307 13.23 16.50 -29.94
C VAL A 307 14.23 16.96 -28.89
N ARG A 308 15.16 16.11 -28.47
CA ARG A 308 16.23 16.46 -27.54
C ARG A 308 17.16 17.52 -28.11
N ILE A 309 17.59 17.37 -29.36
CA ILE A 309 18.46 18.36 -30.03
C ILE A 309 17.74 19.70 -30.14
N ALA A 310 16.50 19.72 -30.62
CA ALA A 310 15.71 20.95 -30.72
C ALA A 310 15.41 21.56 -29.34
N GLY A 311 14.97 20.75 -28.38
CA GLY A 311 14.67 21.18 -27.02
C GLY A 311 15.88 21.75 -26.26
N ILE A 312 17.08 21.22 -26.50
CA ILE A 312 18.30 21.73 -25.88
C ILE A 312 18.83 22.97 -26.61
N ASN A 313 18.80 23.00 -27.94
CA ASN A 313 19.50 24.03 -28.71
C ASN A 313 18.61 25.21 -29.14
N THR A 314 17.37 24.94 -29.56
CA THR A 314 16.48 25.96 -30.14
C THR A 314 15.38 26.40 -29.19
N TRP A 315 14.91 25.52 -28.30
CA TRP A 315 13.82 25.85 -27.39
C TRP A 315 14.25 26.73 -26.21
N HIS A 316 13.43 27.75 -25.94
CA HIS A 316 13.53 28.65 -24.81
C HIS A 316 12.34 28.47 -23.88
N ALA A 317 12.60 28.21 -22.59
CA ALA A 317 11.53 27.98 -21.62
C ALA A 317 10.61 29.19 -21.37
N ARG A 318 11.02 30.41 -21.77
CA ARG A 318 10.18 31.63 -21.70
C ARG A 318 9.11 31.69 -22.79
N ASP A 319 9.25 30.87 -23.84
CA ASP A 319 8.25 30.67 -24.88
C ASP A 319 7.84 29.19 -24.89
N PRO A 320 6.79 28.82 -24.13
CA PRO A 320 6.40 27.42 -23.98
C PRO A 320 5.71 26.84 -25.23
N GLU A 321 5.14 27.70 -26.08
CA GLU A 321 4.24 27.33 -27.18
C GLU A 321 4.84 26.33 -28.18
N PRO A 322 6.09 26.48 -28.68
CA PRO A 322 6.62 25.54 -29.67
C PRO A 322 6.73 24.10 -29.17
N MET A 323 7.13 23.93 -27.90
CA MET A 323 7.26 22.60 -27.29
C MET A 323 5.89 22.03 -26.90
N LEU A 324 4.98 22.86 -26.38
CA LEU A 324 3.63 22.42 -26.04
C LEU A 324 2.85 21.98 -27.28
N ARG A 325 2.90 22.75 -28.37
CA ARG A 325 2.28 22.38 -29.64
C ARG A 325 2.79 21.05 -30.17
N PHE A 326 4.09 20.77 -30.03
CA PHE A 326 4.65 19.47 -30.37
C PHE A 326 4.05 18.36 -29.49
N LEU A 327 4.06 18.54 -28.16
CA LEU A 327 3.54 17.54 -27.22
C LEU A 327 2.04 17.27 -27.38
N GLU A 328 1.23 18.29 -27.68
CA GLU A 328 -0.21 18.14 -27.93
C GLU A 328 -0.48 17.36 -29.22
N LEU A 329 0.24 17.66 -30.31
CA LEU A 329 0.09 16.94 -31.57
C LEU A 329 0.56 15.48 -31.48
N TRP A 330 1.59 15.23 -30.66
CA TRP A 330 2.19 13.92 -30.48
C TRP A 330 1.70 13.17 -29.24
N GLU A 331 0.72 13.70 -28.49
CA GLU A 331 0.23 13.13 -27.23
C GLU A 331 -0.18 11.66 -27.40
N LYS A 332 -0.92 11.36 -28.46
CA LYS A 332 -1.37 9.99 -28.77
C LYS A 332 -0.28 9.13 -29.38
N LEU A 333 0.84 9.68 -29.83
CA LEU A 333 1.91 8.95 -30.50
C LEU A 333 3.09 8.67 -29.59
N LEU A 334 3.32 9.48 -28.56
CA LEU A 334 4.42 9.29 -27.63
C LEU A 334 4.05 8.23 -26.58
N PRO A 335 4.85 7.16 -26.43
CA PRO A 335 4.76 6.27 -25.28
C PRO A 335 4.97 7.07 -23.98
N SER A 336 4.33 6.63 -22.90
CA SER A 336 4.39 7.30 -21.60
C SER A 336 5.83 7.41 -21.07
N SER A 337 6.65 6.38 -21.29
CA SER A 337 8.07 6.34 -20.91
C SER A 337 8.93 7.39 -21.62
N VAL A 338 8.68 7.60 -22.91
CA VAL A 338 9.38 8.62 -23.73
C VAL A 338 8.92 10.01 -23.31
N LEU A 339 7.61 10.21 -23.09
CA LEU A 339 7.07 11.48 -22.62
C LEU A 339 7.69 11.90 -21.27
N GLN A 340 7.76 10.99 -20.30
CA GLN A 340 8.40 11.28 -19.01
C GLN A 340 9.88 11.59 -19.17
N SER A 341 10.60 10.85 -20.02
CA SER A 341 12.01 11.14 -20.34
C SER A 341 12.19 12.53 -20.96
N LEU A 342 11.31 12.96 -21.86
CA LEU A 342 11.35 14.32 -22.45
C LEU A 342 11.11 15.39 -21.37
N LEU A 343 10.12 15.19 -20.52
CA LEU A 343 9.79 16.11 -19.43
C LEU A 343 10.95 16.24 -18.44
N ASP A 344 11.57 15.14 -18.05
CA ASP A 344 12.63 15.12 -17.04
C ASP A 344 14.00 15.53 -17.58
N MET A 345 14.35 15.19 -18.82
CA MET A 345 15.67 15.46 -19.38
C MET A 345 15.78 16.80 -20.11
N ILE A 346 14.67 17.34 -20.62
CA ILE A 346 14.68 18.55 -21.46
C ILE A 346 13.91 19.67 -20.76
N VAL A 347 12.63 19.44 -20.46
CA VAL A 347 11.72 20.50 -20.00
C VAL A 347 12.09 20.97 -18.58
N MET A 348 12.21 20.04 -17.63
CA MET A 348 12.51 20.36 -16.23
C MET A 348 13.85 21.10 -16.04
N PRO A 349 14.98 20.67 -16.64
CA PRO A 349 16.25 21.38 -16.50
C PRO A 349 16.20 22.79 -17.09
N LYS A 350 15.55 22.96 -18.25
CA LYS A 350 15.38 24.27 -18.90
C LYS A 350 14.49 25.21 -18.09
N LEU A 351 13.38 24.72 -17.54
CA LEU A 351 12.52 25.48 -16.65
C LEU A 351 13.26 25.87 -15.36
N SER A 352 14.01 24.94 -14.76
CA SER A 352 14.81 25.22 -13.57
C SER A 352 15.84 26.32 -13.83
N GLU A 353 16.55 26.27 -14.96
CA GLU A 353 17.52 27.29 -15.34
C GLU A 353 16.87 28.65 -15.66
N ALA A 354 15.72 28.63 -16.34
CA ALA A 354 14.94 29.84 -16.59
C ALA A 354 14.46 30.47 -15.28
N VAL A 355 13.96 29.69 -14.33
CA VAL A 355 13.57 30.17 -12.99
C VAL A 355 14.76 30.71 -12.21
N LYS A 356 15.94 30.07 -12.30
CA LYS A 356 17.17 30.54 -11.64
C LYS A 356 17.68 31.86 -12.22
N SER A 357 17.63 32.03 -13.54
CA SER A 357 18.04 33.28 -14.21
C SER A 357 16.97 34.37 -14.16
N TRP A 358 15.71 34.03 -13.92
CA TRP A 358 14.59 34.97 -13.93
C TRP A 358 14.70 36.06 -12.86
N ASP A 359 14.51 37.31 -13.25
CA ASP A 359 14.43 38.45 -12.33
C ASP A 359 13.08 39.19 -12.45
N PRO A 360 12.22 39.16 -11.41
CA PRO A 360 10.91 39.82 -11.42
C PRO A 360 10.95 41.35 -11.63
N LEU A 361 12.07 42.02 -11.34
CA LEU A 361 12.15 43.48 -11.48
C LEU A 361 12.61 43.94 -12.88
N ARG A 362 13.24 43.05 -13.64
CA ARG A 362 13.86 43.37 -14.93
C ARG A 362 13.10 42.80 -16.12
N GLU A 363 12.43 41.67 -15.92
CA GLU A 363 11.71 41.00 -16.99
C GLU A 363 10.27 41.48 -17.12
N THR A 364 9.84 41.71 -18.36
CA THR A 364 8.50 42.20 -18.69
C THR A 364 7.45 41.10 -18.76
N ILE A 365 7.88 39.85 -19.02
CA ILE A 365 6.98 38.70 -19.16
C ILE A 365 6.74 38.09 -17.77
N PRO A 366 5.49 38.05 -17.27
CA PRO A 366 5.18 37.44 -15.99
C PRO A 366 5.52 35.95 -15.99
N ILE A 367 6.09 35.48 -14.87
CA ILE A 367 6.54 34.09 -14.72
C ILE A 367 5.42 33.05 -14.91
N HIS A 368 4.19 33.38 -14.54
CA HIS A 368 3.06 32.46 -14.70
C HIS A 368 2.77 32.14 -16.17
N VAL A 369 3.06 33.05 -17.11
CA VAL A 369 2.76 32.88 -18.54
C VAL A 369 3.53 31.70 -19.14
N TRP A 370 4.75 31.45 -18.68
CA TRP A 370 5.60 30.39 -19.20
C TRP A 370 5.77 29.18 -18.26
N ILE A 371 5.31 29.25 -17.01
CA ILE A 371 5.28 28.11 -16.08
C ILE A 371 3.91 27.42 -16.04
N HIS A 372 2.82 28.17 -15.95
CA HIS A 372 1.49 27.58 -15.77
C HIS A 372 1.04 26.64 -16.90
N PRO A 373 1.40 26.89 -18.18
CA PRO A 373 1.09 25.94 -19.24
C PRO A 373 1.64 24.52 -19.01
N TRP A 374 2.66 24.37 -18.15
CA TRP A 374 3.23 23.07 -17.81
C TRP A 374 2.55 22.35 -16.64
N LEU A 375 1.61 23.00 -15.94
CA LEU A 375 0.90 22.41 -14.79
C LEU A 375 0.21 21.07 -15.13
N PRO A 376 -0.48 20.91 -16.28
CA PRO A 376 -1.15 19.65 -16.62
C PRO A 376 -0.18 18.48 -16.82
N LEU A 377 1.05 18.76 -17.30
CA LEU A 377 2.04 17.73 -17.64
C LEU A 377 3.00 17.39 -16.50
N LEU A 378 3.43 18.40 -15.74
CA LEU A 378 4.46 18.25 -14.70
C LEU A 378 3.88 18.20 -13.27
N GLY A 379 2.71 18.81 -13.02
CA GLY A 379 2.02 18.78 -11.74
C GLY A 379 2.95 18.99 -10.53
N GLN A 380 3.12 17.93 -9.73
CA GLN A 380 3.95 17.93 -8.51
C GLN A 380 5.44 18.17 -8.77
N LYS A 381 5.98 17.83 -9.95
CA LYS A 381 7.41 18.05 -10.26
C LYS A 381 7.80 19.53 -10.21
N LEU A 382 6.84 20.43 -10.45
CA LEU A 382 7.04 21.89 -10.39
C LEU A 382 7.13 22.44 -8.96
N GLU A 383 6.74 21.68 -7.92
CA GLU A 383 6.83 22.12 -6.53
C GLU A 383 8.25 22.50 -6.11
N SER A 384 9.24 21.79 -6.68
CA SER A 384 10.66 22.09 -6.50
C SER A 384 11.05 23.51 -6.94
N LEU A 385 10.34 24.10 -7.90
CA LEU A 385 10.60 25.44 -8.43
C LEU A 385 9.86 26.51 -7.63
N TYR A 386 8.73 26.19 -7.01
CA TYR A 386 7.87 27.15 -6.30
C TYR A 386 8.59 27.82 -5.13
N GLN A 387 9.49 27.12 -4.43
CA GLN A 387 10.27 27.73 -3.36
C GLN A 387 11.15 28.88 -3.89
N ALA A 388 11.87 28.65 -5.00
CA ALA A 388 12.73 29.67 -5.60
C ALA A 388 11.91 30.87 -6.11
N ILE A 389 10.75 30.61 -6.73
CA ILE A 389 9.85 31.64 -7.24
C ILE A 389 9.29 32.49 -6.09
N ARG A 390 8.82 31.87 -5.01
CA ARG A 390 8.31 32.58 -3.83
C ARG A 390 9.36 33.48 -3.18
N LEU A 391 10.61 33.01 -3.08
CA LEU A 391 11.70 33.82 -2.53
C LEU A 391 11.98 35.05 -3.41
N LYS A 392 12.04 34.87 -4.74
CA LYS A 392 12.28 35.98 -5.68
C LYS A 392 11.12 36.97 -5.70
N LEU A 393 9.87 36.49 -5.77
CA LEU A 393 8.68 37.34 -5.66
C LEU A 393 8.65 38.08 -4.32
N GLY A 394 8.92 37.40 -3.21
CA GLY A 394 8.97 38.01 -1.88
C GLY A 394 10.02 39.12 -1.77
N ASN A 395 11.18 38.95 -2.41
CA ASN A 395 12.24 39.97 -2.47
C ASN A 395 11.84 41.17 -3.36
N ALA A 396 11.25 40.92 -4.53
CA ALA A 396 10.77 41.99 -5.41
C ALA A 396 9.68 42.84 -4.73
N LEU A 397 8.82 42.18 -3.96
CA LEU A 397 7.75 42.81 -3.22
C LEU A 397 8.23 43.58 -1.98
N GLN A 398 9.53 43.61 -1.64
CA GLN A 398 10.03 44.40 -0.50
C GLN A 398 9.86 45.90 -0.70
N HIS A 399 9.99 46.40 -1.94
CA HIS A 399 9.86 47.84 -2.26
C HIS A 399 8.55 48.20 -2.97
N TRP A 400 7.68 47.21 -3.21
CA TRP A 400 6.36 47.42 -3.82
C TRP A 400 5.44 48.36 -3.00
N HIS A 401 4.51 49.05 -3.66
CA HIS A 401 3.52 49.91 -3.02
C HIS A 401 2.09 49.52 -3.46
N PRO A 402 1.07 49.51 -2.57
CA PRO A 402 -0.30 49.08 -2.90
C PRO A 402 -0.98 49.76 -4.09
N GLY A 403 -0.56 50.98 -4.44
CA GLY A 403 -1.04 51.69 -5.63
C GLY A 403 -0.60 51.08 -6.97
N ASP A 404 0.37 50.16 -6.97
CA ASP A 404 0.84 49.47 -8.17
C ASP A 404 0.07 48.17 -8.40
N THR A 405 -0.75 48.16 -9.45
CA THR A 405 -1.60 47.03 -9.87
C THR A 405 -0.80 45.83 -10.40
N SER A 406 0.46 46.03 -10.82
CA SER A 406 1.26 44.98 -11.45
C SER A 406 1.50 43.77 -10.53
N ALA A 407 1.71 44.00 -9.24
CA ALA A 407 1.91 42.93 -8.27
C ALA A 407 0.70 42.01 -8.15
N TYR A 408 -0.51 42.57 -8.18
CA TYR A 408 -1.74 41.77 -8.15
C TYR A 408 -1.86 40.93 -9.43
N THR A 409 -1.58 41.50 -10.60
CA THR A 409 -1.62 40.75 -11.87
C THR A 409 -0.59 39.62 -11.94
N ILE A 410 0.57 39.79 -11.31
CA ILE A 410 1.61 38.77 -11.29
C ILE A 410 1.26 37.67 -10.29
N LEU A 411 0.72 38.01 -9.12
CA LEU A 411 0.46 37.10 -8.01
C LEU A 411 -0.88 36.37 -8.10
N SER A 412 -1.93 36.97 -8.66
CA SER A 412 -3.28 36.40 -8.67
C SER A 412 -3.36 34.98 -9.28
N PRO A 413 -2.62 34.64 -10.36
CA PRO A 413 -2.66 33.28 -10.90
C PRO A 413 -2.03 32.25 -9.96
N TRP A 414 -1.11 32.66 -9.08
CA TRP A 414 -0.42 31.76 -8.16
C TRP A 414 -1.28 31.33 -6.97
N LYS A 415 -2.40 32.01 -6.71
CA LYS A 415 -3.32 31.67 -5.62
C LYS A 415 -3.86 30.24 -5.73
N THR A 416 -4.10 29.75 -6.95
CA THR A 416 -4.61 28.38 -7.19
C THR A 416 -3.50 27.33 -7.29
N VAL A 417 -2.25 27.77 -7.43
CA VAL A 417 -1.09 26.90 -7.67
C VAL A 417 -0.32 26.62 -6.38
N PHE A 418 -0.16 27.63 -5.52
CA PHE A 418 0.47 27.46 -4.21
C PHE A 418 -0.48 26.84 -3.20
N ASP A 419 0.08 26.06 -2.27
CA ASP A 419 -0.67 25.60 -1.11
C ASP A 419 -1.10 26.78 -0.23
N ALA A 420 -2.25 26.62 0.45
CA ALA A 420 -2.87 27.69 1.22
C ALA A 420 -1.93 28.29 2.29
N ALA A 421 -1.12 27.44 2.93
CA ALA A 421 -0.18 27.87 3.97
C ALA A 421 0.96 28.71 3.38
N SER A 422 1.59 28.25 2.29
CA SER A 422 2.63 28.98 1.58
C SER A 422 2.14 30.30 0.99
N TRP A 423 0.91 30.34 0.47
CA TRP A 423 0.28 31.55 -0.02
C TRP A 423 0.07 32.56 1.11
N GLU A 424 -0.53 32.13 2.21
CA GLU A 424 -0.75 32.98 3.39
C GLU A 424 0.57 33.55 3.93
N GLN A 425 1.62 32.73 4.04
CA GLN A 425 2.94 33.19 4.48
C GLN A 425 3.53 34.29 3.58
N LEU A 426 3.38 34.16 2.25
CA LEU A 426 3.85 35.17 1.31
C LEU A 426 3.06 36.48 1.47
N ILE A 427 1.74 36.38 1.56
CA ILE A 427 0.86 37.55 1.73
C ILE A 427 1.14 38.27 3.06
N VAL A 428 1.20 37.54 4.18
CA VAL A 428 1.45 38.10 5.52
C VAL A 428 2.83 38.75 5.60
N ARG A 429 3.84 38.19 4.93
CA ARG A 429 5.21 38.72 4.99
C ARG A 429 5.45 39.93 4.08
N SER A 430 4.89 39.93 2.87
CA SER A 430 5.27 40.90 1.83
C SER A 430 4.17 41.91 1.47
N ILE A 431 2.89 41.53 1.57
CA ILE A 431 1.76 42.37 1.11
C ILE A 431 1.05 43.03 2.30
N LEU A 432 0.65 42.24 3.29
CA LEU A 432 -0.18 42.68 4.41
C LEU A 432 0.40 43.88 5.19
N PRO A 433 1.71 43.93 5.53
CA PRO A 433 2.27 45.06 6.28
C PRO A 433 2.09 46.39 5.54
N LYS A 434 2.13 46.37 4.20
CA LYS A 434 2.02 47.55 3.36
C LYS A 434 0.58 48.01 3.20
N LEU A 435 -0.36 47.05 3.08
CA LEU A 435 -1.79 47.35 3.14
C LEU A 435 -2.14 48.00 4.49
N ILE A 436 -1.55 47.51 5.58
CA ILE A 436 -1.69 48.11 6.91
C ILE A 436 -1.15 49.54 6.92
N THR A 437 0.07 49.80 6.42
CA THR A 437 0.64 51.16 6.36
C THR A 437 -0.26 52.12 5.56
N VAL A 438 -0.72 51.71 4.38
CA VAL A 438 -1.62 52.55 3.56
C VAL A 438 -2.94 52.81 4.29
N MET A 439 -3.50 51.82 4.98
CA MET A 439 -4.73 52.00 5.77
C MET A 439 -4.51 52.80 7.08
N GLN A 440 -3.29 52.81 7.62
CA GLN A 440 -2.90 53.68 8.74
C GLN A 440 -2.76 55.14 8.32
N GLU A 441 -2.27 55.41 7.11
CA GLU A 441 -2.21 56.77 6.55
C GLU A 441 -3.56 57.26 6.04
N PHE A 442 -4.45 56.33 5.69
CA PHE A 442 -5.78 56.63 5.18
C PHE A 442 -6.61 57.50 6.15
N GLN A 443 -7.15 58.60 5.63
CA GLN A 443 -8.00 59.52 6.39
C GLN A 443 -9.45 59.39 5.92
N VAL A 444 -10.34 59.19 6.88
CA VAL A 444 -11.79 59.23 6.66
C VAL A 444 -12.23 60.68 6.84
N ASN A 445 -12.65 61.33 5.75
CA ASN A 445 -13.09 62.72 5.76
C ASN A 445 -14.45 62.85 5.02
N PRO A 446 -15.55 63.12 5.74
CA PRO A 446 -16.88 63.24 5.15
C PRO A 446 -17.01 64.35 4.09
N ALA A 447 -16.23 65.44 4.20
CA ALA A 447 -16.33 66.59 3.31
C ALA A 447 -15.49 66.45 2.02
N ASN A 448 -14.44 65.62 2.03
CA ASN A 448 -13.56 65.42 0.88
C ASN A 448 -12.88 64.04 0.95
N GLN A 449 -13.65 63.00 0.64
CA GLN A 449 -13.16 61.62 0.73
C GLN A 449 -12.33 61.25 -0.50
N LYS A 450 -11.06 60.89 -0.26
CA LYS A 450 -10.20 60.25 -1.28
C LYS A 450 -10.34 58.74 -1.17
N LEU A 451 -10.67 58.06 -2.26
CA LEU A 451 -10.92 56.61 -2.26
C LEU A 451 -9.77 55.78 -2.85
N ASP A 452 -8.76 56.41 -3.46
CA ASP A 452 -7.68 55.71 -4.18
C ASP A 452 -6.95 54.69 -3.29
N GLN A 453 -6.62 55.08 -2.05
CA GLN A 453 -5.97 54.20 -1.07
C GLN A 453 -6.90 53.06 -0.62
N PHE A 454 -8.20 53.33 -0.51
CA PHE A 454 -9.19 52.33 -0.14
C PHE A 454 -9.35 51.30 -1.27
N TYR A 455 -9.51 51.75 -2.52
CA TYR A 455 -9.58 50.87 -3.68
C TYR A 455 -8.30 50.05 -3.87
N ALA A 456 -7.13 50.65 -3.63
CA ALA A 456 -5.86 49.93 -3.66
C ALA A 456 -5.82 48.77 -2.65
N VAL A 457 -6.39 48.93 -1.46
CA VAL A 457 -6.50 47.84 -0.47
C VAL A 457 -7.58 46.83 -0.85
N MET A 458 -8.74 47.30 -1.33
CA MET A 458 -9.85 46.42 -1.72
C MET A 458 -9.54 45.56 -2.94
N ALA A 459 -8.65 46.00 -3.84
CA ALA A 459 -8.16 45.17 -4.94
C ALA A 459 -7.55 43.83 -4.46
N TRP A 460 -7.06 43.79 -3.21
CA TRP A 460 -6.49 42.60 -2.59
C TRP A 460 -7.47 41.77 -1.77
N ALA A 461 -8.75 42.18 -1.66
CA ALA A 461 -9.75 41.51 -0.82
C ALA A 461 -9.95 40.03 -1.18
N SER A 462 -9.90 39.69 -2.47
CA SER A 462 -10.02 38.30 -2.94
C SER A 462 -8.72 37.49 -2.79
N ALA A 463 -7.55 38.13 -2.69
CA ALA A 463 -6.25 37.47 -2.63
C ALA A 463 -5.76 37.24 -1.18
N VAL A 464 -6.08 38.14 -0.27
CA VAL A 464 -5.72 38.04 1.15
C VAL A 464 -6.72 37.12 1.87
N PRO A 465 -6.26 36.19 2.74
CA PRO A 465 -7.17 35.39 3.55
C PRO A 465 -8.13 36.27 4.36
N ILE A 466 -9.40 35.86 4.40
CA ILE A 466 -10.49 36.72 4.88
C ILE A 466 -10.28 37.19 6.32
N HIS A 467 -9.70 36.36 7.19
CA HIS A 467 -9.43 36.71 8.59
C HIS A 467 -8.43 37.86 8.73
N HIS A 468 -7.41 37.92 7.87
CA HIS A 468 -6.44 39.02 7.86
C HIS A 468 -7.04 40.31 7.33
N MET A 469 -7.85 40.22 6.27
CA MET A 469 -8.51 41.39 5.69
C MET A 469 -9.53 41.99 6.67
N VAL A 470 -10.35 41.16 7.32
CA VAL A 470 -11.31 41.61 8.33
C VAL A 470 -10.60 42.26 9.51
N ASN A 471 -9.52 41.65 10.02
CA ASN A 471 -8.73 42.22 11.12
C ASN A 471 -8.09 43.57 10.75
N LEU A 472 -7.56 43.70 9.52
CA LEU A 472 -7.01 44.96 9.02
C LEU A 472 -8.07 46.06 9.01
N LEU A 473 -9.28 45.76 8.52
CA LEU A 473 -10.37 46.72 8.47
C LEU A 473 -10.89 47.08 9.86
N GLU A 474 -11.05 46.11 10.74
CA GLU A 474 -11.49 46.33 12.12
C GLU A 474 -10.56 47.29 12.87
N ILE A 475 -9.25 47.06 12.78
CA ILE A 475 -8.26 47.84 13.54
C ILE A 475 -7.99 49.20 12.90
N HIS A 476 -7.82 49.28 11.56
CA HIS A 476 -7.27 50.48 10.91
C HIS A 476 -8.31 51.34 10.17
N PHE A 477 -9.41 50.74 9.70
CA PHE A 477 -10.47 51.46 8.99
C PHE A 477 -11.64 51.80 9.92
N PHE A 478 -12.27 50.79 10.53
CA PHE A 478 -13.48 50.97 11.34
C PHE A 478 -13.23 51.84 12.56
N SER A 479 -12.08 51.69 13.24
CA SER A 479 -11.70 52.56 14.36
C SER A 479 -11.76 54.05 14.02
N LYS A 480 -11.22 54.46 12.87
CA LYS A 480 -11.26 55.84 12.37
C LYS A 480 -12.65 56.23 11.89
N TRP A 481 -13.32 55.32 11.20
CA TRP A 481 -14.65 55.53 10.67
C TRP A 481 -15.68 55.80 11.79
N HIS A 482 -15.65 55.02 12.88
CA HIS A 482 -16.47 55.27 14.06
C HIS A 482 -16.12 56.55 14.79
N GLN A 483 -14.83 56.92 14.89
CA GLN A 483 -14.41 58.18 15.52
C GLN A 483 -14.93 59.39 14.76
N VAL A 484 -14.86 59.36 13.44
CA VAL A 484 -15.40 60.43 12.57
C VAL A 484 -16.92 60.51 12.70
N LEU A 485 -17.60 59.36 12.67
CA LEU A 485 -19.06 59.30 12.87
C LEU A 485 -19.45 59.86 14.24
N TYR A 486 -18.76 59.46 15.31
CA TYR A 486 -18.97 59.97 16.66
C TYR A 486 -18.81 61.49 16.73
N HIS A 487 -17.70 62.03 16.20
CA HIS A 487 -17.45 63.48 16.23
C HIS A 487 -18.49 64.27 15.43
N TRP A 488 -18.93 63.73 14.28
CA TRP A 488 -19.99 64.35 13.46
C TRP A 488 -21.33 64.36 14.19
N LEU A 489 -21.70 63.25 14.84
CA LEU A 489 -22.94 63.13 15.63
C LEU A 489 -22.93 64.05 16.87
N CYS A 490 -21.79 64.28 17.50
CA CYS A 490 -21.66 65.14 18.68
C CYS A 490 -21.62 66.66 18.37
N SER A 491 -21.41 67.07 17.11
CA SER A 491 -21.25 68.48 16.75
C SER A 491 -22.58 69.10 16.32
N SER A 492 -23.03 68.83 15.09
CA SER A 492 -24.32 69.26 14.55
C SER A 492 -24.73 68.33 13.40
N PRO A 493 -25.44 67.23 13.68
CA PRO A 493 -25.68 66.17 12.70
C PRO A 493 -26.71 66.60 11.64
N ASN A 494 -26.35 66.49 10.36
CA ASN A 494 -27.34 66.37 9.29
C ASN A 494 -27.57 64.87 9.02
N PHE A 495 -28.67 64.33 9.55
CA PHE A 495 -28.95 62.89 9.50
C PHE A 495 -29.10 62.34 8.08
N GLU A 496 -29.55 63.16 7.12
CA GLU A 496 -29.69 62.75 5.72
C GLU A 496 -28.32 62.53 5.06
N GLU A 497 -27.38 63.47 5.28
CA GLU A 497 -26.01 63.36 4.79
C GLU A 497 -25.25 62.20 5.45
N ILE A 498 -25.42 62.01 6.77
CA ILE A 498 -24.80 60.91 7.50
C ILE A 498 -25.32 59.54 7.01
N MET A 499 -26.62 59.43 6.73
CA MET A 499 -27.22 58.21 6.20
C MET A 499 -26.71 57.90 4.78
N GLN A 500 -26.65 58.91 3.91
CA GLN A 500 -26.07 58.75 2.57
C GLN A 500 -24.58 58.35 2.63
N TRP A 501 -23.81 58.95 3.53
CA TRP A 501 -22.41 58.60 3.77
C TRP A 501 -22.25 57.17 4.28
N TYR A 502 -23.09 56.71 5.22
CA TYR A 502 -23.12 55.32 5.68
C TYR A 502 -23.40 54.34 4.55
N HIS A 503 -24.44 54.60 3.75
CA HIS A 503 -24.79 53.76 2.62
C HIS A 503 -23.68 53.71 1.57
N GLY A 504 -23.07 54.85 1.25
CA GLY A 504 -21.93 54.92 0.33
C GLY A 504 -20.77 54.03 0.78
N TRP A 505 -20.38 54.06 2.06
CA TRP A 505 -19.34 53.16 2.58
C TRP A 505 -19.74 51.69 2.55
N LYS A 506 -20.99 51.38 2.87
CA LYS A 506 -21.50 50.00 2.85
C LYS A 506 -21.46 49.43 1.42
N GLU A 507 -21.75 50.22 0.41
CA GLU A 507 -21.70 49.81 -1.01
C GLU A 507 -20.28 49.57 -1.52
N LEU A 508 -19.29 50.27 -0.95
CA LEU A 508 -17.88 50.13 -1.34
C LEU A 508 -17.20 48.88 -0.77
N ILE A 509 -17.78 48.23 0.25
CA ILE A 509 -17.22 47.02 0.84
C ILE A 509 -17.68 45.78 0.04
N PRO A 510 -16.76 44.93 -0.44
CA PRO A 510 -17.10 43.70 -1.16
C PRO A 510 -18.08 42.80 -0.39
N ALA A 511 -18.99 42.14 -1.11
CA ALA A 511 -20.02 41.28 -0.54
C ALA A 511 -19.45 40.13 0.32
N GLU A 512 -18.28 39.60 -0.04
CA GLU A 512 -17.56 38.57 0.71
C GLU A 512 -17.20 39.03 2.13
N LEU A 513 -16.80 40.29 2.29
CA LEU A 513 -16.47 40.90 3.58
C LEU A 513 -17.74 41.28 4.35
N LEU A 514 -18.77 41.77 3.65
CA LEU A 514 -20.08 42.06 4.26
C LEU A 514 -20.78 40.80 4.80
N ALA A 515 -20.51 39.63 4.24
CA ALA A 515 -21.04 38.38 4.76
C ALA A 515 -20.44 38.02 6.13
N ASN A 516 -19.24 38.52 6.45
CA ASN A 516 -18.56 38.23 7.71
C ASN A 516 -19.23 38.90 8.89
N GLU A 517 -19.49 38.14 9.97
CA GLU A 517 -20.18 38.61 11.17
C GLU A 517 -19.47 39.79 11.84
N ARG A 518 -18.13 39.83 11.84
CA ARG A 518 -17.37 40.90 12.49
C ARG A 518 -17.54 42.24 11.78
N VAL A 519 -17.47 42.24 10.45
CA VAL A 519 -17.69 43.45 9.63
C VAL A 519 -19.12 43.95 9.80
N ARG A 520 -20.11 43.05 9.80
CA ARG A 520 -21.52 43.39 10.07
C ARG A 520 -21.71 43.97 11.46
N HIS A 521 -21.03 43.42 12.46
CA HIS A 521 -21.06 43.95 13.82
C HIS A 521 -20.54 45.39 13.86
N GLN A 522 -19.41 45.67 13.23
CA GLN A 522 -18.84 47.02 13.20
C GLN A 522 -19.76 48.03 12.47
N LEU A 523 -20.44 47.63 11.40
CA LEU A 523 -21.46 48.46 10.74
C LEU A 523 -22.69 48.70 11.62
N ASN A 524 -23.17 47.66 12.32
CA ASN A 524 -24.28 47.78 13.27
C ASN A 524 -23.94 48.67 14.48
N VAL A 525 -22.69 48.67 14.94
CA VAL A 525 -22.21 49.60 15.97
C VAL A 525 -22.34 51.05 15.49
N GLY A 526 -21.99 51.32 14.22
CA GLY A 526 -22.20 52.64 13.60
C GLY A 526 -23.68 53.03 13.53
N LEU A 527 -24.55 52.13 13.06
CA LEU A 527 -26.00 52.35 13.06
C LEU A 527 -26.55 52.64 14.46
N GLY A 528 -26.14 51.86 15.46
CA GLY A 528 -26.57 52.09 16.85
C GLY A 528 -26.01 53.37 17.47
N MET A 529 -24.95 53.98 16.92
CA MET A 529 -24.55 55.35 17.29
C MET A 529 -25.48 56.39 16.67
N MET A 530 -25.90 56.20 15.42
CA MET A 530 -26.85 57.07 14.73
C MET A 530 -28.24 57.02 15.40
N ASP A 531 -28.77 55.84 15.69
CA ASP A 531 -30.08 55.66 16.34
C ASP A 531 -30.14 56.39 17.69
N ARG A 532 -29.10 56.23 18.52
CA ARG A 532 -28.99 56.94 19.81
C ARG A 532 -28.91 58.46 19.67
N ALA A 533 -28.20 58.94 18.65
CA ALA A 533 -28.11 60.37 18.37
C ALA A 533 -29.46 60.95 17.91
N VAL A 534 -30.24 60.19 17.12
CA VAL A 534 -31.61 60.56 16.72
C VAL A 534 -32.56 60.57 17.92
N GLU A 535 -32.43 59.62 18.84
CA GLU A 535 -33.20 59.56 20.09
C GLU A 535 -32.80 60.63 21.12
N GLY A 536 -31.76 61.43 20.84
CA GLY A 536 -31.25 62.47 21.76
C GLY A 536 -30.49 61.92 22.97
N LEU A 537 -30.07 60.65 22.92
CA LEU A 537 -29.29 59.99 23.97
C LEU A 537 -27.79 60.25 23.77
N GLU A 538 -27.01 60.25 24.85
CA GLU A 538 -25.56 60.41 24.76
C GLU A 538 -24.93 59.28 23.93
N VAL A 539 -24.29 59.65 22.83
CA VAL A 539 -23.50 58.74 22.01
C VAL A 539 -22.28 58.32 22.82
N VAL A 540 -22.02 57.02 22.89
CA VAL A 540 -20.86 56.49 23.62
C VAL A 540 -19.64 56.47 22.69
N GLN A 541 -18.49 56.96 23.18
CA GLN A 541 -17.24 56.94 22.43
C GLN A 541 -16.85 55.53 21.97
N PRO A 542 -16.49 55.34 20.67
CA PRO A 542 -15.97 54.08 20.15
C PRO A 542 -14.70 53.65 20.90
N GLY A 543 -14.57 52.37 21.25
CA GLY A 543 -13.39 51.80 21.95
C GLY A 543 -13.41 51.77 23.48
N VAL A 544 -14.32 52.50 24.15
CA VAL A 544 -14.39 52.51 25.63
C VAL A 544 -15.02 51.22 26.18
N LYS A 545 -16.08 50.71 25.54
CA LYS A 545 -16.72 49.44 25.95
C LYS A 545 -15.86 48.21 25.63
N GLU A 546 -15.21 48.20 24.47
CA GLU A 546 -14.40 47.09 23.98
C GLU A 546 -13.12 46.88 24.80
N ASN A 547 -12.44 47.96 25.19
CA ASN A 547 -11.25 47.89 26.05
C ASN A 547 -11.57 47.33 27.44
N ILE A 548 -12.72 47.69 28.04
CA ILE A 548 -13.12 47.18 29.36
C ILE A 548 -13.44 45.67 29.27
N SER A 549 -14.14 45.23 28.23
CA SER A 549 -14.41 43.81 28.01
C SER A 549 -13.17 43.00 27.63
N PHE A 550 -12.25 43.55 26.84
CA PHE A 550 -11.00 42.90 26.44
C PHE A 550 -10.05 42.72 27.62
N LEU A 551 -9.90 43.74 28.46
CA LEU A 551 -9.12 43.65 29.70
C LEU A 551 -9.69 42.59 30.64
N ARG A 552 -11.02 42.58 30.84
CA ARG A 552 -11.70 41.59 31.69
C ARG A 552 -11.57 40.15 31.15
N ALA A 553 -11.69 39.97 29.83
CA ALA A 553 -11.50 38.67 29.18
C ALA A 553 -10.06 38.18 29.19
N ARG A 554 -9.08 39.09 29.06
CA ARG A 554 -7.65 38.78 29.17
C ARG A 554 -7.25 38.40 30.60
N GLU A 555 -7.75 39.13 31.59
CA GLU A 555 -7.59 38.79 33.02
C GLU A 555 -8.17 37.40 33.31
N GLN A 556 -9.35 37.10 32.77
CA GLN A 556 -10.00 35.80 32.96
C GLN A 556 -9.23 34.64 32.30
N ARG A 557 -8.68 34.83 31.09
CA ARG A 557 -7.81 33.83 30.44
C ARG A 557 -6.48 33.64 31.16
N GLN A 558 -5.89 34.72 31.70
CA GLN A 558 -4.68 34.62 32.50
C GLN A 558 -4.94 33.87 33.82
N PHE A 559 -6.08 34.13 34.45
CA PHE A 559 -6.53 33.44 35.65
C PHE A 559 -6.77 31.94 35.38
N GLU A 560 -7.46 31.60 34.28
CA GLU A 560 -7.67 30.20 33.86
C GLU A 560 -6.37 29.47 33.48
N ALA A 561 -5.44 30.16 32.80
CA ALA A 561 -4.13 29.61 32.46
C ALA A 561 -3.27 29.37 33.71
N GLN A 562 -3.31 30.27 34.70
CA GLN A 562 -2.67 30.07 36.00
C GLN A 562 -3.31 28.92 36.78
N MET A 563 -4.64 28.78 36.75
CA MET A 563 -5.33 27.66 37.39
C MET A 563 -4.96 26.31 36.75
N LYS A 564 -4.93 26.25 35.41
CA LYS A 564 -4.52 25.05 34.65
C LYS A 564 -3.04 24.72 34.85
N ALA A 565 -2.17 25.72 34.93
CA ALA A 565 -0.76 25.52 35.25
C ALA A 565 -0.59 24.97 36.69
N GLY A 566 -1.35 25.49 37.66
CA GLY A 566 -1.35 24.97 39.04
C GLY A 566 -1.85 23.52 39.16
N LEU A 567 -2.91 23.17 38.43
CA LEU A 567 -3.44 21.80 38.37
C LEU A 567 -2.47 20.83 37.68
N ALA A 568 -1.82 21.27 36.59
CA ALA A 568 -0.80 20.47 35.90
C ALA A 568 0.46 20.27 36.77
N GLN A 569 0.81 21.25 37.60
CA GLN A 569 1.95 21.17 38.52
C GLN A 569 1.65 20.27 39.73
N GLN A 570 0.40 20.20 40.20
CA GLN A 570 -0.06 19.21 41.18
C GLN A 570 -0.12 17.79 40.61
N GLN A 571 -0.51 17.62 39.34
CA GLN A 571 -0.50 16.31 38.67
C GLN A 571 0.92 15.81 38.35
N ALA A 572 1.85 16.71 38.02
CA ALA A 572 3.25 16.36 37.83
C ALA A 572 3.96 16.01 39.15
N ALA A 573 3.59 16.66 40.26
CA ALA A 573 4.13 16.36 41.60
C ALA A 573 3.61 15.04 42.20
N ALA A 574 2.47 14.51 41.72
CA ALA A 574 1.91 13.24 42.17
C ALA A 574 2.47 12.00 41.46
N ALA A 575 3.33 12.19 40.44
CA ALA A 575 3.91 11.10 39.65
C ALA A 575 5.27 10.62 40.16
N ASP A 576 5.85 11.26 41.18
CA ASP A 576 7.17 10.93 41.72
C ASP A 576 7.10 10.70 43.25
N GLY A 577 7.02 9.43 43.64
CA GLY A 577 7.20 8.96 45.03
C GLY A 577 5.94 8.97 45.91
N LEU A 578 5.34 7.80 46.11
CA LEU A 578 4.41 7.52 47.22
C LEU A 578 5.10 7.79 48.58
N PRO A 579 4.53 8.57 49.50
CA PRO A 579 4.64 8.31 50.92
C PRO A 579 3.44 7.43 51.34
N GLU A 580 3.72 6.27 51.92
CA GLU A 580 2.70 5.50 52.65
C GLU A 580 2.00 6.42 53.64
N MET A 581 0.66 6.57 53.51
CA MET A 581 -0.14 7.32 54.47
C MET A 581 0.07 6.73 55.86
N SER A 582 0.46 7.56 56.81
CA SER A 582 0.65 7.12 58.19
C SER A 582 -0.69 6.72 58.81
N LEU A 583 -0.71 5.71 59.68
CA LEU A 583 -1.94 5.23 60.35
C LEU A 583 -2.75 6.38 61.01
N LYS A 584 -2.04 7.41 61.48
CA LYS A 584 -2.65 8.62 62.05
C LYS A 584 -3.44 9.41 61.00
N GLU A 585 -2.90 9.58 59.79
CA GLU A 585 -3.58 10.27 58.68
C GLU A 585 -4.78 9.47 58.18
N VAL A 586 -4.71 8.13 58.21
CA VAL A 586 -5.85 7.26 57.89
C VAL A 586 -6.98 7.42 58.93
N ILE A 587 -6.65 7.49 60.22
CA ILE A 587 -7.64 7.69 61.30
C ILE A 587 -8.26 9.09 61.22
N GLU A 588 -7.46 10.10 60.90
CA GLU A 588 -7.91 11.49 60.75
C GLU A 588 -8.83 11.66 59.53
N ALA A 589 -8.49 11.04 58.39
CA ALA A 589 -9.35 11.01 57.21
C ALA A 589 -10.66 10.26 57.50
N TYR A 590 -10.60 9.12 58.18
CA TYR A 590 -11.78 8.34 58.57
C TYR A 590 -12.68 9.09 59.56
N ALA A 591 -12.10 9.86 60.50
CA ALA A 591 -12.86 10.75 61.36
C ALA A 591 -13.57 11.84 60.54
N GLN A 592 -12.87 12.46 59.60
CA GLN A 592 -13.38 13.55 58.78
C GLN A 592 -14.52 13.09 57.85
N GLU A 593 -14.40 11.91 57.24
CA GLU A 593 -15.45 11.33 56.39
C GLU A 593 -16.76 11.10 57.15
N HIS A 594 -16.67 10.74 58.43
CA HIS A 594 -17.83 10.53 59.30
C HIS A 594 -18.23 11.76 60.15
N GLY A 595 -17.64 12.94 59.87
CA GLY A 595 -17.99 14.21 60.53
C GLY A 595 -17.53 14.31 61.99
N LEU A 596 -16.46 13.62 62.35
CA LEU A 596 -15.94 13.50 63.72
C LEU A 596 -14.66 14.32 63.90
N LEU A 597 -14.46 14.83 65.12
CA LEU A 597 -13.25 15.55 65.48
C LEU A 597 -12.17 14.57 65.96
N PHE A 598 -11.02 14.59 65.29
CA PHE A 598 -9.80 13.94 65.74
C PHE A 598 -8.81 14.99 66.25
N THR A 599 -8.67 15.15 67.57
CA THR A 599 -7.78 16.17 68.15
C THR A 599 -6.92 15.64 69.30
N PRO A 600 -5.62 16.01 69.37
CA PRO A 600 -4.77 15.61 70.49
C PRO A 600 -5.22 16.29 71.79
N LYS A 601 -5.19 15.56 72.91
CA LYS A 601 -5.40 16.14 74.25
C LYS A 601 -4.04 16.52 74.85
N PRO A 602 -3.61 17.79 74.74
CA PRO A 602 -2.27 18.19 75.20
C PRO A 602 -2.10 17.91 76.70
N GLY A 603 -0.97 17.32 77.08
CA GLY A 603 -0.63 17.01 78.49
C GLY A 603 -1.15 15.67 79.03
N ARG A 604 -1.93 14.89 78.26
CA ARG A 604 -2.27 13.50 78.61
C ARG A 604 -1.46 12.50 77.78
N LEU A 605 -0.59 11.77 78.47
CA LEU A 605 0.16 10.64 77.94
C LEU A 605 -0.25 9.37 78.68
N HIS A 606 -0.34 8.26 77.96
CA HIS A 606 -0.51 6.95 78.56
C HIS A 606 0.51 5.99 77.92
N ASN A 607 1.35 5.36 78.73
CA ASN A 607 2.47 4.53 78.29
C ASN A 607 3.37 5.20 77.23
N HIS A 608 3.72 6.49 77.43
CA HIS A 608 4.54 7.30 76.51
C HIS A 608 3.91 7.61 75.14
N HIS A 609 2.66 7.23 74.90
CA HIS A 609 1.92 7.61 73.70
C HIS A 609 0.94 8.75 73.98
N GLN A 610 0.79 9.64 72.99
CA GLN A 610 -0.13 10.76 73.00
C GLN A 610 -1.57 10.28 72.92
N VAL A 611 -2.42 10.77 73.83
CA VAL A 611 -3.86 10.49 73.79
C VAL A 611 -4.54 11.48 72.85
N TYR A 612 -5.31 10.94 71.91
CA TYR A 612 -6.16 11.66 70.98
C TYR A 612 -7.63 11.48 71.34
N SER A 613 -8.46 12.47 71.01
CA SER A 613 -9.92 12.31 70.98
C SER A 613 -10.35 11.90 69.60
N PHE A 614 -11.20 10.88 69.51
CA PHE A 614 -11.94 10.51 68.31
C PHE A 614 -13.42 10.63 68.68
N GLY A 615 -14.01 11.80 68.38
CA GLY A 615 -15.32 12.18 68.89
C GLY A 615 -15.36 12.21 70.43
N SER A 616 -16.21 11.38 71.04
CA SER A 616 -16.36 11.25 72.50
C SER A 616 -15.40 10.24 73.14
N VAL A 617 -14.70 9.43 72.35
CA VAL A 617 -13.82 8.35 72.84
C VAL A 617 -12.37 8.85 72.87
N SER A 618 -11.62 8.47 73.91
CA SER A 618 -10.18 8.76 73.98
C SER A 618 -9.40 7.56 73.46
N ILE A 619 -8.52 7.80 72.48
CA ILE A 619 -7.77 6.76 71.78
C ILE A 619 -6.26 7.04 71.82
N ILE A 620 -5.47 5.98 71.71
CA ILE A 620 -4.02 6.02 71.56
C ILE A 620 -3.68 5.32 70.25
N VAL A 621 -2.84 5.97 69.45
CA VAL A 621 -2.33 5.41 68.20
C VAL A 621 -0.89 4.99 68.42
N ASP A 622 -0.63 3.68 68.33
CA ASP A 622 0.72 3.14 68.33
C ASP A 622 1.18 2.94 66.88
N SER A 623 1.91 3.92 66.38
CA SER A 623 2.42 3.95 65.00
C SER A 623 3.45 2.87 64.71
N LEU A 624 4.14 2.34 65.73
CA LEU A 624 5.20 1.33 65.57
C LEU A 624 4.62 -0.07 65.39
N ASN A 625 3.55 -0.40 66.14
CA ASN A 625 2.89 -1.70 66.05
C ASN A 625 1.59 -1.68 65.20
N GLN A 626 1.25 -0.53 64.60
CA GLN A 626 0.07 -0.32 63.78
C GLN A 626 -1.25 -0.69 64.50
N LYS A 627 -1.39 -0.26 65.75
CA LYS A 627 -2.53 -0.62 66.62
C LYS A 627 -3.19 0.63 67.21
N VAL A 628 -4.51 0.54 67.40
CA VAL A 628 -5.31 1.59 68.06
C VAL A 628 -5.91 1.04 69.34
N LEU A 629 -5.70 1.77 70.45
CA LEU A 629 -6.25 1.44 71.76
C LEU A 629 -7.30 2.49 72.13
N ALA A 630 -8.47 2.07 72.61
CA ALA A 630 -9.53 2.96 73.07
C ALA A 630 -9.77 2.80 74.58
N GLN A 631 -10.13 3.89 75.25
CA GLN A 631 -10.41 3.88 76.69
C GLN A 631 -11.88 3.54 76.98
N VAL A 632 -12.13 2.40 77.64
CA VAL A 632 -13.46 1.93 78.05
C VAL A 632 -13.48 1.67 79.54
N GLN A 633 -14.39 2.33 80.27
CA GLN A 633 -14.58 2.15 81.73
C GLN A 633 -13.30 2.23 82.59
N GLY A 634 -12.28 2.97 82.12
CA GLY A 634 -11.01 3.15 82.83
C GLY A 634 -9.87 2.21 82.42
N GLN A 635 -10.12 1.25 81.51
CA GLN A 635 -9.09 0.38 80.92
C GLN A 635 -8.90 0.64 79.42
N TRP A 636 -7.71 0.35 78.89
CA TRP A 636 -7.36 0.51 77.49
C TRP A 636 -7.40 -0.83 76.78
N SER A 637 -8.27 -0.98 75.77
CA SER A 637 -8.41 -2.20 74.96
C SER A 637 -8.06 -1.93 73.51
N LEU A 638 -7.63 -2.95 72.77
CA LEU A 638 -7.32 -2.87 71.33
C LEU A 638 -8.61 -2.92 70.51
N VAL A 639 -8.76 -1.97 69.59
CA VAL A 639 -10.02 -1.71 68.89
C VAL A 639 -9.76 -1.44 67.40
N SER A 640 -10.66 -1.91 66.52
CA SER A 640 -10.63 -1.58 65.08
C SER A 640 -11.33 -0.24 64.78
N LEU A 641 -11.12 0.33 63.58
CA LEU A 641 -11.74 1.62 63.19
C LEU A 641 -13.27 1.56 63.18
N GLU A 642 -13.84 0.44 62.73
CA GLU A 642 -15.31 0.23 62.75
C GLU A 642 -15.86 0.15 64.18
N GLN A 643 -15.12 -0.49 65.08
CA GLN A 643 -15.50 -0.58 66.49
C GLN A 643 -15.41 0.78 67.21
N LEU A 644 -14.46 1.65 66.84
CA LEU A 644 -14.39 3.03 67.36
C LEU A 644 -15.64 3.84 67.02
N LEU A 645 -16.16 3.66 65.80
CA LEU A 645 -17.35 4.35 65.34
C LEU A 645 -18.62 3.82 66.06
N GLN A 646 -18.70 2.51 66.28
CA GLN A 646 -19.75 1.89 67.10
C GLN A 646 -19.71 2.38 68.55
N MET A 647 -18.53 2.51 69.14
CA MET A 647 -18.35 2.96 70.53
C MET A 647 -18.76 4.42 70.73
N GLN A 648 -18.72 5.24 69.68
CA GLN A 648 -19.27 6.60 69.72
C GLN A 648 -20.81 6.63 69.69
N SER A 649 -21.43 5.67 69.00
CA SER A 649 -22.90 5.61 68.86
C SER A 649 -23.65 5.16 70.12
N ILE A 650 -22.94 4.70 71.16
CA ILE A 650 -23.54 4.32 72.44
C ILE A 650 -23.69 5.58 73.31
N PRO A 651 -24.92 6.05 73.61
CA PRO A 651 -25.11 7.26 74.40
C PRO A 651 -24.54 7.09 75.81
N VAL A 652 -23.69 8.02 76.21
CA VAL A 652 -23.13 8.14 77.57
C VAL A 652 -24.24 8.57 78.53
N SER A 653 -25.13 7.64 78.87
CA SER A 653 -26.08 7.74 79.97
C SER A 653 -25.49 7.00 81.17
N ARG A 654 -24.58 7.66 81.91
CA ARG A 654 -24.18 7.44 83.32
C ARG A 654 -22.68 7.70 83.50
N ARG A 655 -22.35 8.84 84.11
CA ARG A 655 -21.74 8.88 85.46
C ARG A 655 -21.59 10.34 85.92
N ARG A 656 -22.19 10.59 87.09
CA ARG A 656 -21.74 11.58 88.07
C ARG A 656 -20.30 11.31 88.48
#